data_AF-A0A941TL06-F1
#
_entry.id   AF-A0A941TL06-F1
#
_cell.length_a   1.000
_cell.length_b   1.000
_cell.length_c   1.000
_cell.angle_alpha   90.00
_cell.angle_beta   90.00
_cell.angle_gamma   90.00
#
_symmetry.space_group_name_H-M   'P 1'
#
loop_
_entity.id
_entity.type
_entity.pdbx_description
1 polymer ?
#
loop_
_entity_poly.entity_id
_entity_poly.type
_entity_poly.pdbx_seq_one_letter_code
_entity_poly.pdbx_strand_id
1 'polypeptide(L)'
;MSADEQMPRTASGVSPVTSAAGLSPVPTPFCGQVERRRVDILDHAPHVAPPVLPPPQGGISDVREAVNEFVGRFGPALGNVFLIPHPWIGMILWFALGANLHLVAFGLLGLAIALAGMAALGLEEEVWAGGGLKANTLMAAVVAGWVTAPTIYPLQTQIAIAATAAAAAFIITAAIMRALRRTEWPSLLWGYCIVAVAIFALFPIGAKMAVEPLTWWHKQPENVVEWGAAFLKSIGALLFAPTIAGGAAVACAALLWSRAAFAAGVIAWIAGAVIALNVQSLGVPYVWLPASYNFFVAGMAIGAFLIVPGYFSLLLAGLAGAVASLIDVALQSLFPLIAYLPAAAGLTIWAGLGTLALASDRRGFWRNRWPKVVPEEAWWRDTLWLQRFGRGEPLLVIPVAGSVQVTPGDGDAPDPSNHFPHELDAVRLPIHNGAPAEGDCVPADSIWNAAVTAPAAGIVAQVRDGIPDNPLGVANFSEAWGNYVSIHLDQGGWALLAYLKQGSIAVKPGARVELGTYLGAVGNSGRSAVPHLHLQAQAGPEPGARTMPFRLANYLSGATPDEPLLEWNAAKAPEPGSIVMHAVPNAHVRSLLASSSPGTAVWTVEVQGTLPRSFREPSQGVSVEVRHSLDELGRHRFMCGDSTLAAALAPDAWRVVEQSGDAPLLRLWAHGAPSVPYAVEVGLAWTDIVPAIPAGLMRWVTLTLGPYRLRPFTYTRSVCRMAYGRRATDRLVVETALAPRPPSLPSKITCSFDKARGLVQIEAAFDSGSVRYSMLSFTPGAGF
;
A
#
# COMPACT_ATOMS: atom_id res chain seq x y z
N MET A 1 -30.76 10.69 83.82
CA MET A 1 -32.12 11.08 83.39
C MET A 1 -32.24 10.73 81.92
N SER A 2 -33.07 9.79 81.48
CA SER A 2 -33.90 8.83 82.25
C SER A 2 -34.43 7.75 81.30
N ALA A 3 -34.34 6.48 81.71
CA ALA A 3 -35.05 5.31 81.16
C ALA A 3 -34.79 4.91 79.67
N ASP A 4 -34.85 3.63 79.29
CA ASP A 4 -34.68 2.39 80.06
C ASP A 4 -34.26 1.22 79.12
N GLU A 5 -34.12 0.04 79.73
CA GLU A 5 -33.80 -1.30 79.21
C GLU A 5 -34.62 -1.79 77.96
N GLN A 6 -34.36 -2.93 77.29
CA GLN A 6 -33.69 -4.17 77.71
C GLN A 6 -33.22 -5.07 76.52
N MET A 7 -32.31 -6.02 76.77
CA MET A 7 -31.96 -7.17 75.89
C MET A 7 -32.48 -8.50 76.51
N PRO A 8 -32.66 -9.57 75.70
CA PRO A 8 -31.73 -10.73 75.74
C PRO A 8 -31.36 -11.24 74.31
N ARG A 9 -30.22 -11.89 74.00
CA ARG A 9 -29.57 -13.15 74.51
C ARG A 9 -30.44 -14.40 74.24
N THR A 10 -29.98 -15.60 73.87
CA THR A 10 -28.73 -16.41 74.09
C THR A 10 -28.49 -17.42 72.92
N ALA A 11 -27.37 -18.15 72.74
CA ALA A 11 -25.93 -18.01 73.08
C ALA A 11 -25.09 -19.21 72.51
N SER A 12 -23.76 -19.04 72.42
CA SER A 12 -22.66 -20.05 72.59
C SER A 12 -22.54 -21.34 71.74
N GLY A 13 -21.30 -21.66 71.28
CA GLY A 13 -20.88 -23.06 71.08
C GLY A 13 -19.61 -23.38 70.24
N VAL A 14 -18.46 -23.59 70.89
CA VAL A 14 -17.42 -24.64 70.61
C VAL A 14 -16.62 -24.63 69.28
N SER A 15 -15.39 -25.17 69.33
CA SER A 15 -14.43 -25.50 68.24
C SER A 15 -13.80 -26.88 68.56
N PRO A 16 -12.94 -27.56 67.75
CA PRO A 16 -12.19 -27.12 66.55
C PRO A 16 -12.09 -28.18 65.40
N VAL A 17 -11.12 -28.02 64.47
CA VAL A 17 -10.64 -28.99 63.44
C VAL A 17 -11.62 -29.18 62.24
N THR A 18 -11.25 -29.25 60.96
CA THR A 18 -9.97 -29.29 60.16
C THR A 18 -10.07 -28.23 59.02
N SER A 19 -9.18 -27.99 58.04
CA SER A 19 -7.87 -28.51 57.58
C SER A 19 -7.07 -27.42 56.82
N ALA A 20 -5.94 -27.78 56.20
CA ALA A 20 -5.26 -26.98 55.16
C ALA A 20 -5.90 -27.22 53.76
N ALA A 21 -5.60 -26.45 52.69
CA ALA A 21 -4.61 -25.38 52.53
C ALA A 21 -5.08 -24.29 51.52
N GLY A 22 -4.58 -23.06 51.66
CA GLY A 22 -4.74 -21.99 50.66
C GLY A 22 -3.71 -20.87 50.88
N LEU A 23 -2.92 -20.54 49.85
CA LEU A 23 -1.87 -19.52 49.92
C LEU A 23 -2.37 -18.12 49.52
N SER A 24 -1.72 -17.10 50.06
CA SER A 24 -2.24 -15.73 50.16
C SER A 24 -2.20 -14.91 48.86
N PRO A 25 -3.09 -13.90 48.70
CA PRO A 25 -3.09 -13.00 47.55
C PRO A 25 -1.97 -11.93 47.63
N VAL A 26 -1.57 -11.44 46.46
CA VAL A 26 -0.58 -10.36 46.26
C VAL A 26 -1.32 -9.01 46.11
N PRO A 27 -0.82 -7.89 46.67
CA PRO A 27 -1.62 -6.66 46.82
C PRO A 27 -1.73 -5.79 45.56
N THR A 28 -2.75 -4.93 45.57
CA THR A 28 -2.97 -3.85 44.59
C THR A 28 -2.02 -2.66 44.78
N PRO A 29 -1.70 -1.94 43.68
CA PRO A 29 -1.26 -0.55 43.77
C PRO A 29 -2.14 0.41 42.96
N PHE A 30 -2.58 1.47 43.64
CA PHE A 30 -2.82 2.84 43.16
C PHE A 30 -3.59 3.12 41.85
N CYS A 31 -4.75 3.76 42.02
CA CYS A 31 -5.38 4.59 41.01
C CYS A 31 -4.56 5.90 40.83
N GLY A 32 -4.32 6.29 39.58
CA GLY A 32 -3.81 7.60 39.20
C GLY A 32 -4.57 8.11 37.97
N GLN A 33 -4.97 9.39 37.96
CA GLN A 33 -5.64 9.99 36.81
C GLN A 33 -4.67 10.16 35.64
N VAL A 34 -5.09 9.77 34.44
CA VAL A 34 -4.35 10.01 33.19
C VAL A 34 -5.25 10.79 32.24
N GLU A 35 -4.73 11.91 31.72
CA GLU A 35 -5.46 12.79 30.81
C GLU A 35 -5.73 12.15 29.44
N ARG A 36 -6.73 12.69 28.73
CA ARG A 36 -7.08 12.27 27.37
C ARG A 36 -5.96 12.61 26.37
N ARG A 37 -5.11 11.64 26.04
CA ARG A 37 -4.37 11.65 24.76
C ARG A 37 -5.01 10.67 23.78
N ARG A 38 -5.21 11.12 22.53
CA ARG A 38 -5.36 10.20 21.40
C ARG A 38 -4.05 9.45 21.22
N VAL A 39 -4.13 8.15 20.94
CA VAL A 39 -2.99 7.35 20.52
C VAL A 39 -2.95 7.38 19.00
N ASP A 40 -2.19 8.33 18.45
CA ASP A 40 -1.81 8.26 17.04
C ASP A 40 -0.76 7.15 16.91
N ILE A 41 -1.12 6.01 16.29
CA ILE A 41 -0.20 4.89 16.07
C ILE A 41 0.55 5.13 14.76
N LEU A 42 1.73 5.73 14.82
CA LEU A 42 2.91 5.42 14.00
C LEU A 42 4.13 6.30 14.39
N ASP A 43 5.31 5.73 14.14
CA ASP A 43 6.64 6.33 13.99
C ASP A 43 7.46 6.92 15.18
N HIS A 44 8.75 6.61 15.08
CA HIS A 44 9.95 7.22 15.69
C HIS A 44 10.24 7.04 17.20
N ALA A 45 11.13 6.10 17.49
CA ALA A 45 12.12 6.20 18.57
C ALA A 45 13.51 5.81 18.02
N PRO A 46 14.56 6.67 18.13
CA PRO A 46 15.88 6.36 17.59
C PRO A 46 16.69 5.50 18.55
N HIS A 47 16.96 4.25 18.17
CA HIS A 47 17.90 3.39 18.91
C HIS A 47 19.32 3.54 18.36
N VAL A 48 20.24 3.91 19.25
CA VAL A 48 21.68 4.07 18.92
C VAL A 48 22.29 2.71 18.62
N ALA A 49 22.82 2.54 17.41
CA ALA A 49 23.52 1.32 17.02
C ALA A 49 24.86 1.18 17.75
N PRO A 50 25.31 -0.04 18.09
CA PRO A 50 26.68 -0.27 18.56
C PRO A 50 27.70 0.06 17.45
N PRO A 51 28.93 0.45 17.80
CA PRO A 51 29.93 0.88 16.81
C PRO A 51 30.35 -0.28 15.90
N VAL A 52 30.02 -0.17 14.62
CA VAL A 52 30.52 -1.06 13.57
C VAL A 52 32.01 -0.77 13.37
N LEU A 53 32.85 -1.82 13.44
CA LEU A 53 34.27 -1.70 13.11
C LEU A 53 34.41 -1.30 11.63
N PRO A 54 35.22 -0.28 11.29
CA PRO A 54 35.35 0.17 9.91
C PRO A 54 35.97 -0.93 9.04
N PRO A 55 35.52 -1.08 7.77
CA PRO A 55 36.17 -2.00 6.83
C PRO A 55 37.63 -1.57 6.58
N PRO A 56 38.51 -2.51 6.15
CA PRO A 56 39.90 -2.19 5.86
C PRO A 56 40.00 -1.20 4.70
N GLN A 57 40.51 -0.01 4.99
CA GLN A 57 40.62 1.10 4.02
C GLN A 57 41.64 0.78 2.92
N GLY A 58 41.33 1.14 1.68
CA GLY A 58 42.20 0.96 0.52
C GLY A 58 41.64 0.01 -0.55
N GLY A 59 40.36 0.15 -0.92
CA GLY A 59 39.69 -0.74 -1.88
C GLY A 59 38.83 -0.04 -2.95
N ILE A 60 38.46 -0.82 -3.97
CA ILE A 60 37.46 -0.42 -4.99
C ILE A 60 36.07 -0.19 -4.36
N SER A 61 35.82 -0.80 -3.20
CA SER A 61 34.72 -0.50 -2.27
C SER A 61 34.57 1.01 -2.02
N ASP A 62 35.67 1.65 -1.64
CA ASP A 62 35.69 3.00 -1.07
C ASP A 62 35.38 4.03 -2.16
N VAL A 63 35.88 3.77 -3.38
CA VAL A 63 35.54 4.54 -4.59
C VAL A 63 34.06 4.38 -4.95
N ARG A 64 33.51 3.16 -4.86
CA ARG A 64 32.09 2.90 -5.14
C ARG A 64 31.18 3.57 -4.11
N GLU A 65 31.58 3.59 -2.85
CA GLU A 65 30.86 4.27 -1.77
C GLU A 65 30.88 5.79 -1.95
N ALA A 66 32.04 6.40 -2.19
CA ALA A 66 32.15 7.83 -2.47
C ALA A 66 31.36 8.27 -3.72
N VAL A 67 31.34 7.44 -4.79
CA VAL A 67 30.52 7.68 -5.99
C VAL A 67 29.03 7.57 -5.67
N ASN A 68 28.60 6.57 -4.90
CA ASN A 68 27.21 6.43 -4.47
C ASN A 68 26.76 7.62 -3.59
N GLU A 69 27.61 8.09 -2.68
CA GLU A 69 27.32 9.26 -1.85
C GLU A 69 27.21 10.54 -2.70
N PHE A 70 28.17 10.77 -3.60
CA PHE A 70 28.13 11.91 -4.54
C PHE A 70 26.82 11.91 -5.34
N VAL A 71 26.48 10.78 -5.98
CA VAL A 71 25.25 10.67 -6.77
C VAL A 71 24.00 10.80 -5.89
N GLY A 72 24.01 10.26 -4.67
CA GLY A 72 22.93 10.40 -3.69
C GLY A 72 22.69 11.85 -3.24
N ARG A 73 23.74 12.67 -3.17
CA ARG A 73 23.65 14.11 -2.83
C ARG A 73 23.22 14.97 -4.02
N PHE A 74 23.75 14.72 -5.22
CA PHE A 74 23.57 15.57 -6.41
C PHE A 74 22.37 15.18 -7.28
N GLY A 75 22.08 13.90 -7.41
CA GLY A 75 21.02 13.38 -8.28
C GLY A 75 19.62 13.86 -7.90
N PRO A 76 19.14 13.62 -6.67
CA PRO A 76 17.80 14.04 -6.25
C PRO A 76 17.60 15.56 -6.24
N ALA A 77 18.68 16.36 -6.13
CA ALA A 77 18.61 17.81 -6.10
C ALA A 77 18.01 18.42 -7.39
N LEU A 78 18.33 17.85 -8.57
CA LEU A 78 17.61 18.16 -9.82
C LEU A 78 16.49 17.17 -10.11
N GLY A 79 16.64 15.89 -9.73
CA GLY A 79 15.60 14.87 -9.94
C GLY A 79 14.23 15.26 -9.38
N ASN A 80 14.20 15.80 -8.16
CA ASN A 80 12.97 16.21 -7.49
C ASN A 80 12.26 17.41 -8.16
N VAL A 81 12.93 18.17 -9.03
CA VAL A 81 12.30 19.23 -9.87
C VAL A 81 11.25 18.62 -10.82
N PHE A 82 11.48 17.39 -11.29
CA PHE A 82 10.60 16.63 -12.19
C PHE A 82 9.89 15.44 -11.52
N LEU A 83 9.85 15.40 -10.19
CA LEU A 83 9.30 14.27 -9.41
C LEU A 83 10.06 12.93 -9.64
N ILE A 84 11.37 13.01 -9.87
CA ILE A 84 12.27 11.86 -10.05
C ILE A 84 13.20 11.75 -8.83
N PRO A 85 12.83 11.02 -7.76
CA PRO A 85 13.68 10.86 -6.58
C PRO A 85 14.93 9.99 -6.82
N HIS A 86 15.02 9.25 -7.93
CA HIS A 86 16.09 8.30 -8.19
C HIS A 86 17.45 8.97 -8.47
N PRO A 87 18.49 8.77 -7.64
CA PRO A 87 19.75 9.49 -7.75
C PRO A 87 20.41 9.46 -9.14
N TRP A 88 20.70 8.27 -9.67
CA TRP A 88 21.36 8.13 -10.98
C TRP A 88 20.57 8.68 -12.18
N ILE A 89 19.25 8.80 -12.08
CA ILE A 89 18.40 9.34 -13.16
C ILE A 89 18.33 10.86 -13.03
N GLY A 90 18.27 11.39 -11.79
CA GLY A 90 18.42 12.82 -11.53
C GLY A 90 19.77 13.38 -11.97
N MET A 91 20.84 12.58 -11.98
CA MET A 91 22.13 12.97 -12.57
C MET A 91 22.05 13.32 -14.07
N ILE A 92 21.10 12.74 -14.82
CA ILE A 92 20.93 13.03 -16.26
C ILE A 92 20.52 14.50 -16.47
N LEU A 93 19.77 15.08 -15.53
CA LEU A 93 19.30 16.46 -15.59
C LEU A 93 20.43 17.49 -15.43
N TRP A 94 21.57 17.11 -14.83
CA TRP A 94 22.75 17.97 -14.79
C TRP A 94 23.39 18.15 -16.19
N PHE A 95 23.18 17.24 -17.15
CA PHE A 95 23.58 17.46 -18.55
C PHE A 95 22.66 18.48 -19.25
N ALA A 96 21.38 18.54 -18.87
CA ALA A 96 20.46 19.54 -19.41
C ALA A 96 20.84 20.96 -18.93
N LEU A 97 21.09 21.12 -17.62
CA LEU A 97 21.63 22.36 -17.06
C LEU A 97 23.04 22.67 -17.60
N GLY A 98 23.82 21.62 -17.89
CA GLY A 98 25.14 21.65 -18.52
C GLY A 98 25.21 22.31 -19.90
N ALA A 99 24.06 22.54 -20.56
CA ALA A 99 23.98 23.42 -21.73
C ALA A 99 24.43 24.87 -21.43
N ASN A 100 24.46 25.28 -20.15
CA ASN A 100 25.03 26.55 -19.71
C ASN A 100 25.85 26.38 -18.43
N LEU A 101 27.18 26.34 -18.57
CA LEU A 101 28.12 26.15 -17.45
C LEU A 101 28.03 27.23 -16.36
N HIS A 102 27.58 28.45 -16.69
CA HIS A 102 27.32 29.49 -15.70
C HIS A 102 26.15 29.10 -14.78
N LEU A 103 25.06 28.56 -15.36
CA LEU A 103 23.92 28.08 -14.57
C LEU A 103 24.26 26.83 -13.76
N VAL A 104 25.15 25.95 -14.25
CA VAL A 104 25.70 24.85 -13.44
C VAL A 104 26.44 25.39 -12.22
N ALA A 105 27.33 26.37 -12.37
CA ALA A 105 28.07 26.94 -11.24
C ALA A 105 27.14 27.56 -10.17
N PHE A 106 26.05 28.20 -10.59
CA PHE A 106 25.05 28.76 -9.67
C PHE A 106 24.17 27.66 -9.03
N GLY A 107 23.84 26.59 -9.76
CA GLY A 107 23.18 25.41 -9.19
C GLY A 107 24.05 24.69 -8.15
N LEU A 108 25.37 24.60 -8.38
CA LEU A 108 26.34 24.08 -7.41
C LEU A 108 26.42 24.95 -6.16
N LEU A 109 26.42 26.28 -6.30
CA LEU A 109 26.35 27.22 -5.16
C LEU A 109 25.08 27.02 -4.33
N GLY A 110 23.91 26.92 -4.98
CA GLY A 110 22.63 26.66 -4.30
C GLY A 110 22.61 25.30 -3.59
N LEU A 111 23.12 24.24 -4.22
CA LEU A 111 23.23 22.92 -3.59
C LEU A 111 24.20 22.93 -2.39
N ALA A 112 25.34 23.62 -2.49
CA ALA A 112 26.27 23.76 -1.38
C ALA A 112 25.64 24.48 -0.18
N ILE A 113 24.88 25.55 -0.43
CA ILE A 113 24.13 26.28 0.61
C ILE A 113 23.03 25.38 1.23
N ALA A 114 22.33 24.58 0.43
CA ALA A 114 21.33 23.64 0.94
C ALA A 114 21.96 22.58 1.87
N LEU A 115 23.07 21.97 1.46
CA LEU A 115 23.77 20.95 2.24
C LEU A 115 24.39 21.54 3.52
N ALA A 116 24.97 22.75 3.45
CA ALA A 116 25.48 23.46 4.62
C ALA A 116 24.35 23.83 5.60
N GLY A 117 23.22 24.33 5.11
CA GLY A 117 22.04 24.65 5.92
C GLY A 117 21.41 23.42 6.58
N MET A 118 21.34 22.29 5.86
CA MET A 118 20.91 21.01 6.43
C MET A 118 21.84 20.55 7.56
N ALA A 119 23.15 20.53 7.31
CA ALA A 119 24.15 20.09 8.28
C ALA A 119 24.19 20.98 9.54
N ALA A 120 24.14 22.31 9.36
CA ALA A 120 24.17 23.27 10.47
C ALA A 120 22.92 23.23 11.37
N LEU A 121 21.80 22.69 10.87
CA LEU A 121 20.53 22.59 11.60
C LEU A 121 20.15 21.16 11.99
N GLY A 122 20.98 20.16 11.66
CA GLY A 122 20.67 18.73 11.89
C GLY A 122 19.44 18.25 11.13
N LEU A 123 19.18 18.79 9.93
CA LEU A 123 17.98 18.46 9.14
C LEU A 123 18.26 17.34 8.15
N GLU A 124 17.54 16.23 8.30
CA GLU A 124 17.41 15.21 7.26
C GLU A 124 16.25 15.55 6.31
N GLU A 125 16.42 15.27 5.01
CA GLU A 125 15.48 15.68 3.97
C GLU A 125 14.70 14.47 3.42
N GLU A 126 13.69 14.04 4.17
CA GLU A 126 12.68 13.08 3.72
C GLU A 126 11.71 13.74 2.71
N VAL A 127 12.09 13.78 1.43
CA VAL A 127 11.18 14.24 0.36
C VAL A 127 10.15 13.14 0.06
N TRP A 128 8.98 13.23 0.69
CA TRP A 128 7.83 12.36 0.39
C TRP A 128 7.39 12.49 -1.07
N ALA A 129 7.30 13.73 -1.59
CA ALA A 129 6.96 13.99 -2.99
C ALA A 129 7.42 15.39 -3.43
N GLY A 130 8.29 15.46 -4.45
CA GLY A 130 8.60 16.68 -5.23
C GLY A 130 9.33 17.83 -4.51
N GLY A 131 10.33 18.40 -5.19
CA GLY A 131 11.12 19.52 -4.69
C GLY A 131 12.00 19.17 -3.47
N GLY A 132 11.62 19.65 -2.29
CA GLY A 132 12.47 19.64 -1.09
C GLY A 132 13.43 20.83 -1.00
N LEU A 133 14.15 20.91 0.13
CA LEU A 133 15.16 21.92 0.42
C LEU A 133 16.22 22.03 -0.68
N LYS A 134 16.80 20.90 -1.12
CA LYS A 134 17.88 20.90 -2.11
C LYS A 134 17.42 21.50 -3.44
N ALA A 135 16.29 21.05 -3.98
CA ALA A 135 15.78 21.50 -5.26
C ALA A 135 15.35 22.97 -5.25
N ASN A 136 14.65 23.44 -4.21
CA ASN A 136 14.22 24.84 -4.12
C ASN A 136 15.42 25.80 -4.00
N THR A 137 16.39 25.44 -3.15
CA THR A 137 17.61 26.25 -2.92
C THR A 137 18.49 26.31 -4.16
N LEU A 138 18.66 25.18 -4.86
CA LEU A 138 19.36 25.09 -6.15
C LEU A 138 18.68 25.99 -7.19
N MET A 139 17.39 25.82 -7.44
CA MET A 139 16.68 26.57 -8.48
C MET A 139 16.65 28.08 -8.19
N ALA A 140 16.60 28.50 -6.92
CA ALA A 140 16.68 29.90 -6.53
C ALA A 140 18.04 30.54 -6.83
N ALA A 141 19.14 29.80 -6.69
CA ALA A 141 20.46 30.25 -7.14
C ALA A 141 20.54 30.31 -8.68
N VAL A 142 19.99 29.30 -9.38
CA VAL A 142 20.01 29.24 -10.85
C VAL A 142 19.23 30.41 -11.47
N VAL A 143 18.01 30.74 -10.98
CA VAL A 143 17.25 31.88 -11.52
C VAL A 143 17.92 33.22 -11.23
N ALA A 144 18.60 33.37 -10.08
CA ALA A 144 19.38 34.56 -9.78
C ALA A 144 20.57 34.71 -10.76
N GLY A 145 21.26 33.61 -11.09
CA GLY A 145 22.27 33.60 -12.15
C GLY A 145 21.68 33.97 -13.51
N TRP A 146 20.60 33.30 -13.91
CA TRP A 146 19.92 33.54 -15.20
C TRP A 146 19.44 34.98 -15.38
N VAL A 147 18.86 35.60 -14.34
CA VAL A 147 18.40 37.00 -14.35
C VAL A 147 19.55 38.01 -14.34
N THR A 148 20.70 37.67 -13.75
CA THR A 148 21.84 38.62 -13.64
C THR A 148 22.90 38.43 -14.73
N ALA A 149 23.00 37.26 -15.37
CA ALA A 149 23.89 36.97 -16.48
C ALA A 149 23.80 37.95 -17.68
N PRO A 150 22.62 38.42 -18.14
CA PRO A 150 22.53 39.39 -19.24
C PRO A 150 22.83 40.84 -18.81
N THR A 151 23.23 41.09 -17.56
CA THR A 151 23.42 42.44 -17.00
C THR A 151 24.89 42.79 -16.81
N ILE A 152 25.17 44.08 -16.59
CA ILE A 152 26.52 44.60 -16.30
C ILE A 152 27.03 44.31 -14.86
N TYR A 153 26.31 43.53 -14.05
CA TYR A 153 26.74 43.25 -12.67
C TYR A 153 28.01 42.40 -12.63
N PRO A 154 29.05 42.77 -11.85
CA PRO A 154 30.22 41.93 -11.62
C PRO A 154 29.86 40.56 -11.03
N LEU A 155 30.62 39.52 -11.40
CA LEU A 155 30.37 38.14 -10.96
C LEU A 155 30.23 37.99 -9.42
N GLN A 156 30.99 38.76 -8.65
CA GLN A 156 30.89 38.79 -7.18
C GLN A 156 29.48 39.22 -6.71
N THR A 157 28.89 40.23 -7.36
CA THR A 157 27.53 40.71 -7.10
C THR A 157 26.49 39.68 -7.50
N GLN A 158 26.68 39.02 -8.66
CA GLN A 158 25.79 37.93 -9.12
C GLN A 158 25.78 36.76 -8.11
N ILE A 159 26.96 36.33 -7.64
CA ILE A 159 27.12 35.31 -6.61
C ILE A 159 26.47 35.72 -5.29
N ALA A 160 26.61 36.97 -4.85
CA ALA A 160 25.99 37.46 -3.62
C ALA A 160 24.44 37.46 -3.70
N ILE A 161 23.88 37.87 -4.84
CA ILE A 161 22.43 37.80 -5.10
C ILE A 161 21.96 36.35 -5.08
N ALA A 162 22.67 35.44 -5.75
CA ALA A 162 22.32 34.02 -5.81
C ALA A 162 22.45 33.29 -4.47
N ALA A 163 23.46 33.61 -3.67
CA ALA A 163 23.61 33.06 -2.31
C ALA A 163 22.48 33.56 -1.38
N THR A 164 22.08 34.82 -1.52
CA THR A 164 20.95 35.39 -0.77
C THR A 164 19.62 34.74 -1.18
N ALA A 165 19.41 34.55 -2.48
CA ALA A 165 18.24 33.86 -3.04
C ALA A 165 18.16 32.40 -2.56
N ALA A 166 19.27 31.68 -2.59
CA ALA A 166 19.39 30.33 -2.06
C ALA A 166 19.01 30.28 -0.57
N ALA A 167 19.63 31.10 0.27
CA ALA A 167 19.34 31.15 1.71
C ALA A 167 17.86 31.48 2.00
N ALA A 168 17.26 32.42 1.27
CA ALA A 168 15.84 32.74 1.38
C ALA A 168 14.94 31.55 0.98
N ALA A 169 15.24 30.87 -0.14
CA ALA A 169 14.46 29.73 -0.61
C ALA A 169 14.57 28.52 0.34
N PHE A 170 15.75 28.28 0.92
CA PHE A 170 15.97 27.27 1.95
C PHE A 170 15.05 27.51 3.16
N ILE A 171 15.04 28.73 3.71
CA ILE A 171 14.21 29.11 4.87
C ILE A 171 12.71 28.99 4.54
N ILE A 172 12.28 29.48 3.37
CA ILE A 172 10.88 29.45 2.95
C ILE A 172 10.41 28.00 2.72
N THR A 173 11.21 27.17 2.05
CA THR A 173 10.88 25.74 1.87
C THR A 173 10.86 24.99 3.20
N ALA A 174 11.78 25.26 4.12
CA ALA A 174 11.75 24.69 5.47
C ALA A 174 10.45 25.06 6.22
N ALA A 175 9.99 26.32 6.11
CA ALA A 175 8.74 26.77 6.69
C ALA A 175 7.51 26.08 6.04
N ILE A 176 7.49 25.93 4.71
CA ILE A 176 6.43 25.22 3.97
C ILE A 176 6.38 23.74 4.39
N MET A 177 7.52 23.04 4.40
CA MET A 177 7.60 21.64 4.85
C MET A 177 7.15 21.50 6.31
N ARG A 178 7.55 22.44 7.19
CA ARG A 178 7.12 22.45 8.59
C ARG A 178 5.61 22.65 8.75
N ALA A 179 4.97 23.44 7.89
CA ALA A 179 3.53 23.62 7.87
C ALA A 179 2.79 22.37 7.36
N LEU A 180 3.27 21.78 6.24
CA LEU A 180 2.63 20.64 5.58
C LEU A 180 2.90 19.27 6.24
N ARG A 181 3.76 19.19 7.27
CA ARG A 181 4.16 17.93 7.96
C ARG A 181 3.06 17.02 8.52
N ARG A 182 1.78 17.45 8.50
CA ARG A 182 0.60 16.68 8.93
C ARG A 182 -0.39 16.44 7.79
N THR A 183 0.06 16.57 6.54
CA THR A 183 -0.77 16.48 5.33
C THR A 183 -0.04 15.72 4.24
N GLU A 184 -0.76 15.01 3.37
CA GLU A 184 -0.26 14.36 2.15
C GLU A 184 0.07 15.37 1.03
N TRP A 185 0.63 16.54 1.38
CA TRP A 185 0.80 17.67 0.45
C TRP A 185 2.29 17.96 0.19
N PRO A 186 2.73 17.91 -1.07
CA PRO A 186 4.13 18.12 -1.43
C PRO A 186 4.52 19.60 -1.33
N SER A 187 5.76 19.88 -0.89
CA SER A 187 6.30 21.24 -0.90
C SER A 187 6.53 21.77 -2.32
N LEU A 188 6.72 20.87 -3.29
CA LEU A 188 7.04 21.17 -4.69
C LEU A 188 8.17 22.22 -4.77
N LEU A 189 8.08 23.12 -5.76
CA LEU A 189 9.05 24.19 -5.99
C LEU A 189 8.55 25.56 -5.47
N TRP A 190 7.71 25.55 -4.42
CA TRP A 190 7.05 26.77 -3.95
C TRP A 190 8.00 27.79 -3.31
N GLY A 191 9.01 27.36 -2.55
CA GLY A 191 10.01 28.29 -1.99
C GLY A 191 10.88 28.92 -3.07
N TYR A 192 11.21 28.16 -4.11
CA TYR A 192 11.81 28.66 -5.34
C TYR A 192 10.91 29.71 -6.02
N CYS A 193 9.63 29.39 -6.30
CA CYS A 193 8.72 30.31 -6.97
C CYS A 193 8.55 31.64 -6.22
N ILE A 194 8.40 31.61 -4.90
CA ILE A 194 8.27 32.82 -4.07
C ILE A 194 9.52 33.71 -4.19
N VAL A 195 10.71 33.12 -4.13
CA VAL A 195 11.98 33.86 -4.30
C VAL A 195 12.18 34.35 -5.73
N ALA A 196 11.82 33.56 -6.74
CA ALA A 196 11.92 33.95 -8.15
C ALA A 196 11.02 35.16 -8.46
N VAL A 197 9.80 35.23 -7.92
CA VAL A 197 8.93 36.41 -8.03
C VAL A 197 9.59 37.66 -7.40
N ALA A 198 10.22 37.52 -6.24
CA ALA A 198 10.96 38.62 -5.61
C ALA A 198 12.17 39.08 -6.47
N ILE A 199 12.92 38.14 -7.05
CA ILE A 199 14.03 38.44 -7.97
C ILE A 199 13.52 39.17 -9.22
N PHE A 200 12.42 38.74 -9.83
CA PHE A 200 11.83 39.41 -11.00
C PHE A 200 11.35 40.84 -10.68
N ALA A 201 10.83 41.08 -9.46
CA ALA A 201 10.44 42.40 -8.99
C ALA A 201 11.64 43.32 -8.68
N LEU A 202 12.73 42.79 -8.14
CA LEU A 202 13.95 43.53 -7.80
C LEU A 202 14.86 43.80 -9.02
N PHE A 203 14.86 42.90 -10.00
CA PHE A 203 15.72 42.96 -11.20
C PHE A 203 14.93 42.93 -12.52
N PRO A 204 13.93 43.81 -12.72
CA PRO A 204 12.97 43.70 -13.82
C PRO A 204 13.58 43.90 -15.22
N ILE A 205 14.73 44.59 -15.33
CA ILE A 205 15.47 44.72 -16.59
C ILE A 205 16.15 43.39 -16.94
N GLY A 206 16.91 42.82 -16.01
CA GLY A 206 17.57 41.52 -16.19
C GLY A 206 16.57 40.39 -16.47
N ALA A 207 15.43 40.39 -15.76
CA ALA A 207 14.37 39.40 -15.97
C ALA A 207 13.74 39.50 -17.38
N LYS A 208 13.54 40.71 -17.92
CA LYS A 208 13.10 40.89 -19.32
C LYS A 208 14.14 40.40 -20.32
N MET A 209 15.41 40.78 -20.15
CA MET A 209 16.50 40.36 -21.04
C MET A 209 16.75 38.84 -20.98
N ALA A 210 16.49 38.19 -19.85
CA ALA A 210 16.59 36.75 -19.70
C ALA A 210 15.41 35.99 -20.35
N VAL A 211 14.21 36.59 -20.36
CA VAL A 211 12.98 36.04 -20.98
C VAL A 211 12.93 36.27 -22.49
N GLU A 212 13.52 37.33 -23.04
CA GLU A 212 13.49 37.66 -24.47
C GLU A 212 14.01 36.51 -25.39
N PRO A 213 15.08 35.75 -25.04
CA PRO A 213 15.46 34.51 -25.73
C PRO A 213 14.45 33.35 -25.67
N LEU A 214 13.32 33.49 -24.96
CA LEU A 214 12.21 32.53 -24.92
C LEU A 214 10.98 32.99 -25.73
N THR A 215 10.88 34.27 -26.13
CA THR A 215 9.64 34.78 -26.74
C THR A 215 9.53 34.58 -28.25
N TRP A 216 10.58 34.14 -28.95
CA TRP A 216 10.59 33.95 -30.42
C TRP A 216 9.63 32.86 -30.95
N TRP A 217 8.89 32.15 -30.08
CA TRP A 217 7.93 31.10 -30.42
C TRP A 217 6.59 31.58 -31.02
N HIS A 218 6.55 32.76 -31.64
CA HIS A 218 5.33 33.31 -32.25
C HIS A 218 4.82 32.53 -33.47
N LYS A 219 5.65 31.70 -34.12
CA LYS A 219 5.21 30.78 -35.17
C LYS A 219 4.77 29.44 -34.54
N GLN A 220 3.52 29.03 -34.80
CA GLN A 220 3.03 27.70 -34.42
C GLN A 220 3.71 26.59 -35.25
N PRO A 221 3.96 25.39 -34.70
CA PRO A 221 4.61 24.30 -35.44
C PRO A 221 3.72 23.74 -36.57
N GLU A 222 4.25 23.59 -37.77
CA GLU A 222 3.48 23.21 -38.97
C GLU A 222 3.40 21.68 -39.19
N ASN A 223 4.34 20.91 -38.62
CA ASN A 223 4.47 19.48 -38.88
C ASN A 223 4.93 18.70 -37.63
N VAL A 224 4.80 17.37 -37.68
CA VAL A 224 5.07 16.47 -36.53
C VAL A 224 6.51 16.60 -36.00
N VAL A 225 7.50 16.90 -36.86
CA VAL A 225 8.90 17.07 -36.45
C VAL A 225 9.08 18.37 -35.67
N GLU A 226 8.47 19.46 -36.12
CA GLU A 226 8.44 20.74 -35.39
C GLU A 226 7.66 20.63 -34.08
N TRP A 227 6.53 19.90 -34.07
CA TRP A 227 5.78 19.59 -32.84
C TRP A 227 6.62 18.80 -31.83
N GLY A 228 7.38 17.81 -32.28
CA GLY A 228 8.33 17.08 -31.42
C GLY A 228 9.48 17.95 -30.91
N ALA A 229 10.04 18.82 -31.76
CA ALA A 229 11.08 19.76 -31.36
C ALA A 229 10.57 20.84 -30.39
N ALA A 230 9.32 21.30 -30.57
CA ALA A 230 8.62 22.20 -29.68
C ALA A 230 8.39 21.57 -28.30
N PHE A 231 7.88 20.33 -28.25
CA PHE A 231 7.72 19.57 -27.01
C PHE A 231 9.05 19.45 -26.25
N LEU A 232 10.12 18.94 -26.89
CA LEU A 232 11.42 18.76 -26.24
C LEU A 232 11.97 20.10 -25.71
N LYS A 233 12.02 21.13 -26.55
CA LYS A 233 12.52 22.45 -26.13
C LYS A 233 11.69 23.05 -24.98
N SER A 234 10.38 22.81 -24.93
CA SER A 234 9.53 23.28 -23.82
C SER A 234 9.86 22.61 -22.48
N ILE A 235 9.97 21.28 -22.43
CA ILE A 235 10.29 20.58 -21.18
C ILE A 235 11.73 20.85 -20.69
N GLY A 236 12.64 21.20 -21.60
CA GLY A 236 13.98 21.71 -21.26
C GLY A 236 13.98 23.12 -20.66
N ALA A 237 12.95 23.94 -20.90
CA ALA A 237 12.89 25.33 -20.42
C ALA A 237 12.79 25.46 -18.89
N LEU A 238 12.24 24.46 -18.19
CA LEU A 238 12.23 24.41 -16.71
C LEU A 238 13.65 24.32 -16.10
N LEU A 239 14.64 23.83 -16.85
CA LEU A 239 16.07 23.89 -16.47
C LEU A 239 16.82 25.03 -17.15
N PHE A 240 16.10 26.05 -17.64
CA PHE A 240 16.62 27.18 -18.42
C PHE A 240 17.41 26.75 -19.68
N ALA A 241 17.12 25.55 -20.19
CA ALA A 241 17.80 24.92 -21.31
C ALA A 241 16.80 24.61 -22.45
N PRO A 242 16.25 25.63 -23.14
CA PRO A 242 15.21 25.51 -24.17
C PRO A 242 15.72 24.93 -25.51
N THR A 243 16.56 23.89 -25.43
CA THR A 243 17.23 23.23 -26.55
C THR A 243 16.71 21.81 -26.74
N ILE A 244 16.91 21.25 -27.94
CA ILE A 244 16.53 19.85 -28.21
C ILE A 244 17.34 18.89 -27.32
N ALA A 245 18.61 19.21 -27.02
CA ALA A 245 19.46 18.39 -26.15
C ALA A 245 19.01 18.43 -24.67
N GLY A 246 18.73 19.62 -24.13
CA GLY A 246 18.21 19.77 -22.77
C GLY A 246 16.84 19.08 -22.61
N GLY A 247 15.96 19.27 -23.59
CA GLY A 247 14.68 18.58 -23.68
C GLY A 247 14.80 17.06 -23.76
N ALA A 248 15.72 16.54 -24.59
CA ALA A 248 15.96 15.11 -24.70
C ALA A 248 16.52 14.51 -23.40
N ALA A 249 17.39 15.21 -22.68
CA ALA A 249 17.87 14.78 -21.37
C ALA A 249 16.72 14.70 -20.33
N VAL A 250 15.81 15.68 -20.31
CA VAL A 250 14.59 15.64 -19.47
C VAL A 250 13.67 14.48 -19.88
N ALA A 251 13.41 14.29 -21.17
CA ALA A 251 12.58 13.20 -21.69
C ALA A 251 13.18 11.81 -21.36
N CYS A 252 14.49 11.64 -21.53
CA CYS A 252 15.20 10.41 -21.17
C CYS A 252 15.14 10.15 -19.65
N ALA A 253 15.35 11.16 -18.81
CA ALA A 253 15.22 11.02 -17.36
C ALA A 253 13.80 10.58 -16.96
N ALA A 254 12.77 11.23 -17.52
CA ALA A 254 11.37 10.87 -17.27
C ALA A 254 11.03 9.45 -17.76
N LEU A 255 11.45 9.06 -18.97
CA LEU A 255 11.23 7.72 -19.54
C LEU A 255 11.94 6.59 -18.78
N LEU A 256 13.16 6.84 -18.31
CA LEU A 256 13.92 5.88 -17.50
C LEU A 256 13.34 5.72 -16.10
N TRP A 257 12.77 6.78 -15.52
CA TRP A 257 12.06 6.72 -14.23
C TRP A 257 10.69 6.03 -14.38
N SER A 258 9.84 6.54 -15.29
CA SER A 258 8.48 6.02 -15.47
C SER A 258 7.94 6.34 -16.86
N ARG A 259 7.67 5.28 -17.63
CA ARG A 259 7.04 5.37 -18.95
C ARG A 259 5.57 5.76 -18.80
N ALA A 260 4.92 5.32 -17.73
CA ALA A 260 3.57 5.74 -17.37
C ALA A 260 3.49 7.24 -17.05
N ALA A 261 4.42 7.79 -16.24
CA ALA A 261 4.45 9.22 -15.97
C ALA A 261 4.77 10.04 -17.21
N PHE A 262 5.74 9.61 -18.04
CA PHE A 262 6.04 10.27 -19.30
C PHE A 262 4.82 10.30 -20.24
N ALA A 263 4.10 9.18 -20.39
CA ALA A 263 2.89 9.12 -21.21
C ALA A 263 1.77 10.03 -20.68
N ALA A 264 1.54 10.05 -19.36
CA ALA A 264 0.60 10.97 -18.71
C ALA A 264 1.00 12.45 -18.92
N GLY A 265 2.28 12.77 -18.81
CA GLY A 265 2.83 14.10 -19.10
C GLY A 265 2.64 14.52 -20.55
N VAL A 266 2.88 13.63 -21.52
CA VAL A 266 2.65 13.91 -22.95
C VAL A 266 1.16 14.15 -23.24
N ILE A 267 0.26 13.34 -22.67
CA ILE A 267 -1.19 13.52 -22.81
C ILE A 267 -1.64 14.88 -22.22
N ALA A 268 -1.11 15.25 -21.05
CA ALA A 268 -1.37 16.56 -20.44
C ALA A 268 -0.80 17.72 -21.27
N TRP A 269 0.40 17.57 -21.83
CA TRP A 269 1.00 18.57 -22.72
C TRP A 269 0.16 18.80 -23.97
N ILE A 270 -0.31 17.73 -24.61
CA ILE A 270 -1.22 17.81 -25.77
C ILE A 270 -2.53 18.50 -25.39
N ALA A 271 -3.16 18.10 -24.27
CA ALA A 271 -4.41 18.71 -23.80
C ALA A 271 -4.25 20.20 -23.47
N GLY A 272 -3.17 20.57 -22.76
CA GLY A 272 -2.85 21.96 -22.43
C GLY A 272 -2.51 22.82 -23.65
N ALA A 273 -1.84 22.25 -24.66
CA ALA A 273 -1.59 22.88 -25.96
C ALA A 273 -2.89 23.11 -26.75
N VAL A 274 -3.82 22.14 -26.76
CA VAL A 274 -5.15 22.32 -27.39
C VAL A 274 -5.92 23.45 -26.73
N ILE A 275 -5.94 23.52 -25.39
CA ILE A 275 -6.53 24.66 -24.67
C ILE A 275 -5.84 25.97 -25.03
N ALA A 276 -4.50 25.99 -25.09
CA ALA A 276 -3.74 27.19 -25.42
C ALA A 276 -4.03 27.75 -26.81
N LEU A 277 -4.13 26.87 -27.82
CA LEU A 277 -4.49 27.23 -29.19
C LEU A 277 -5.92 27.78 -29.28
N ASN A 278 -6.87 27.23 -28.50
CA ASN A 278 -8.23 27.75 -28.43
C ASN A 278 -8.29 29.12 -27.72
N VAL A 279 -7.48 29.34 -26.68
CA VAL A 279 -7.37 30.66 -26.02
C VAL A 279 -6.74 31.70 -26.97
N GLN A 280 -5.72 31.31 -27.75
CA GLN A 280 -5.16 32.16 -28.80
C GLN A 280 -6.19 32.51 -29.89
N SER A 281 -7.05 31.56 -30.31
CA SER A 281 -8.07 31.82 -31.34
C SER A 281 -9.21 32.74 -30.88
N LEU A 282 -9.40 32.89 -29.56
CA LEU A 282 -10.26 33.92 -28.96
C LEU A 282 -9.61 35.32 -28.90
N GLY A 283 -8.39 35.49 -29.43
CA GLY A 283 -7.67 36.76 -29.47
C GLY A 283 -6.91 37.12 -28.18
N VAL A 284 -6.79 36.19 -27.22
CA VAL A 284 -6.04 36.42 -25.99
C VAL A 284 -4.53 36.28 -26.26
N PRO A 285 -3.69 37.29 -25.91
CA PRO A 285 -2.24 37.21 -26.12
C PRO A 285 -1.60 36.25 -25.13
N TYR A 286 -1.29 35.03 -25.58
CA TYR A 286 -0.74 33.95 -24.76
C TYR A 286 0.47 33.30 -25.42
N VAL A 287 1.64 33.37 -24.78
CA VAL A 287 2.91 32.77 -25.22
C VAL A 287 3.15 31.47 -24.45
N TRP A 288 2.30 30.48 -24.73
CA TRP A 288 2.15 29.23 -23.97
C TRP A 288 3.33 28.27 -24.07
N LEU A 289 3.99 28.20 -25.22
CA LEU A 289 4.92 27.11 -25.54
C LEU A 289 6.16 27.07 -24.62
N PRO A 290 6.84 28.18 -24.26
CA PRO A 290 7.93 28.16 -23.28
C PRO A 290 7.51 27.74 -21.87
N ALA A 291 6.26 27.98 -21.47
CA ALA A 291 5.72 27.64 -20.15
C ALA A 291 5.02 26.28 -20.10
N SER A 292 4.73 25.67 -21.26
CA SER A 292 3.96 24.42 -21.40
C SER A 292 4.55 23.18 -20.72
N TYR A 293 5.80 23.24 -20.25
CA TYR A 293 6.33 22.24 -19.32
C TYR A 293 5.47 22.13 -18.05
N ASN A 294 4.78 23.20 -17.66
CA ASN A 294 3.81 23.18 -16.55
C ASN A 294 2.73 22.11 -16.77
N PHE A 295 2.25 21.96 -18.01
CA PHE A 295 1.20 21.00 -18.37
C PHE A 295 1.77 19.58 -18.28
N PHE A 296 2.99 19.37 -18.77
CA PHE A 296 3.71 18.10 -18.72
C PHE A 296 3.97 17.63 -17.28
N VAL A 297 4.49 18.51 -16.42
CA VAL A 297 4.78 18.19 -15.00
C VAL A 297 3.49 17.96 -14.21
N ALA A 298 2.43 18.75 -14.43
CA ALA A 298 1.12 18.49 -13.83
C ALA A 298 0.54 17.13 -14.26
N GLY A 299 0.72 16.74 -15.52
CA GLY A 299 0.35 15.44 -16.06
C GLY A 299 1.11 14.27 -15.43
N MET A 300 2.44 14.37 -15.31
CA MET A 300 3.26 13.38 -14.59
C MET A 300 2.80 13.21 -13.14
N ALA A 301 2.55 14.34 -12.46
CA ALA A 301 2.15 14.38 -11.06
C ALA A 301 0.80 13.68 -10.84
N ILE A 302 -0.25 14.16 -11.51
CA ILE A 302 -1.63 13.71 -11.28
C ILE A 302 -1.93 12.38 -11.99
N GLY A 303 -1.25 12.05 -13.09
CA GLY A 303 -1.52 10.85 -13.88
C GLY A 303 -0.72 9.60 -13.54
N ALA A 304 0.34 9.72 -12.72
CA ALA A 304 1.19 8.56 -12.37
C ALA A 304 1.95 8.70 -11.04
N PHE A 305 2.40 9.89 -10.64
CA PHE A 305 3.23 10.01 -9.43
C PHE A 305 2.39 9.99 -8.14
N LEU A 306 1.30 10.77 -8.09
CA LEU A 306 0.42 10.92 -6.93
C LEU A 306 -0.79 9.97 -6.99
N ILE A 307 -1.15 9.51 -8.19
CA ILE A 307 -2.18 8.51 -8.44
C ILE A 307 -1.53 7.32 -9.14
N VAL A 308 -1.88 6.12 -8.69
CA VAL A 308 -1.47 4.86 -9.30
C VAL A 308 -1.90 4.82 -10.79
N PRO A 309 -0.98 4.55 -11.75
CA PRO A 309 -1.28 4.51 -13.18
C PRO A 309 -2.49 3.64 -13.58
N GLY A 310 -3.22 4.09 -14.60
CA GLY A 310 -4.31 3.34 -15.23
C GLY A 310 -5.14 4.23 -16.17
N TYR A 311 -6.14 3.66 -16.86
CA TYR A 311 -6.93 4.41 -17.87
C TYR A 311 -7.55 5.72 -17.34
N PHE A 312 -8.08 5.73 -16.11
CA PHE A 312 -8.65 6.95 -15.52
C PHE A 312 -7.58 8.00 -15.15
N SER A 313 -6.37 7.56 -14.76
CA SER A 313 -5.29 8.51 -14.42
C SER A 313 -4.79 9.26 -15.66
N LEU A 314 -4.83 8.63 -16.85
CA LEU A 314 -4.53 9.31 -18.13
C LEU A 314 -5.58 10.36 -18.50
N LEU A 315 -6.87 10.09 -18.27
CA LEU A 315 -7.93 11.08 -18.44
C LEU A 315 -7.72 12.28 -17.50
N LEU A 316 -7.39 12.01 -16.24
CA LEU A 316 -7.14 13.04 -15.24
C LEU A 316 -5.84 13.82 -15.52
N ALA A 317 -4.82 13.20 -16.12
CA ALA A 317 -3.63 13.89 -16.62
C ALA A 317 -3.98 14.88 -17.74
N GLY A 318 -4.84 14.48 -18.69
CA GLY A 318 -5.38 15.38 -19.72
C GLY A 318 -6.10 16.59 -19.11
N LEU A 319 -6.94 16.36 -18.09
CA LEU A 319 -7.60 17.44 -17.35
C LEU A 319 -6.59 18.34 -16.60
N ALA A 320 -5.57 17.76 -15.97
CA ALA A 320 -4.51 18.52 -15.30
C ALA A 320 -3.74 19.41 -16.30
N GLY A 321 -3.43 18.91 -17.50
CA GLY A 321 -2.82 19.69 -18.56
C GLY A 321 -3.69 20.86 -19.04
N ALA A 322 -4.99 20.63 -19.21
CA ALA A 322 -5.97 21.65 -19.56
C ALA A 322 -6.07 22.74 -18.47
N VAL A 323 -6.18 22.35 -17.20
CA VAL A 323 -6.24 23.27 -16.04
C VAL A 323 -4.93 24.06 -15.88
N ALA A 324 -3.78 23.40 -16.02
CA ALA A 324 -2.47 24.07 -15.98
C ALA A 324 -2.36 25.15 -17.07
N SER A 325 -2.86 24.88 -18.28
CA SER A 325 -2.89 25.87 -19.37
C SER A 325 -3.80 27.07 -19.06
N LEU A 326 -4.99 26.86 -18.49
CA LEU A 326 -5.87 27.97 -18.08
C LEU A 326 -5.25 28.82 -16.94
N ILE A 327 -4.57 28.18 -15.99
CA ILE A 327 -3.87 28.88 -14.90
C ILE A 327 -2.68 29.68 -15.47
N ASP A 328 -1.94 29.14 -16.43
CA ASP A 328 -0.79 29.80 -17.04
C ASP A 328 -1.19 31.03 -17.87
N VAL A 329 -2.30 30.98 -18.62
CA VAL A 329 -2.94 32.17 -19.24
C VAL A 329 -3.18 33.26 -18.21
N ALA A 330 -3.81 32.91 -17.08
CA ALA A 330 -4.17 33.87 -16.04
C ALA A 330 -2.92 34.46 -15.36
N LEU A 331 -1.90 33.64 -15.09
CA LEU A 331 -0.62 34.10 -14.55
C LEU A 331 0.11 35.01 -15.53
N GLN A 332 0.16 34.70 -16.83
CA GLN A 332 0.81 35.57 -17.83
C GLN A 332 0.05 36.89 -18.02
N SER A 333 -1.28 36.87 -17.95
CA SER A 333 -2.13 38.06 -18.08
C SER A 333 -1.99 39.02 -16.90
N LEU A 334 -1.81 38.50 -15.68
CA LEU A 334 -1.63 39.31 -14.47
C LEU A 334 -0.16 39.74 -14.27
N PHE A 335 0.78 38.83 -14.54
CA PHE A 335 2.20 39.00 -14.28
C PHE A 335 3.04 38.29 -15.36
N PRO A 336 3.37 38.96 -16.49
CA PRO A 336 3.97 38.29 -17.66
C PRO A 336 5.24 37.47 -17.40
N LEU A 337 6.03 37.81 -16.37
CA LEU A 337 7.25 37.08 -15.99
C LEU A 337 6.98 35.81 -15.15
N ILE A 338 5.82 35.69 -14.49
CA ILE A 338 5.52 34.59 -13.55
C ILE A 338 5.11 33.30 -14.28
N ALA A 339 4.55 33.39 -15.49
CA ALA A 339 4.21 32.23 -16.32
C ALA A 339 5.42 31.33 -16.65
N TYR A 340 6.63 31.90 -16.70
CA TYR A 340 7.87 31.14 -16.91
C TYR A 340 8.32 30.34 -15.68
N LEU A 341 7.56 30.33 -14.58
CA LEU A 341 7.80 29.54 -13.37
C LEU A 341 6.90 28.27 -13.33
N PRO A 342 7.28 27.21 -12.58
CA PRO A 342 6.47 26.01 -12.35
C PRO A 342 5.23 26.25 -11.45
N ALA A 343 4.73 27.49 -11.40
CA ALA A 343 3.62 27.91 -10.55
C ALA A 343 2.27 27.37 -11.05
N ALA A 344 2.04 27.33 -12.36
CA ALA A 344 0.82 26.75 -12.91
C ALA A 344 0.72 25.25 -12.59
N ALA A 345 1.82 24.50 -12.76
CA ALA A 345 1.91 23.10 -12.33
C ALA A 345 1.70 22.97 -10.81
N GLY A 346 2.35 23.80 -9.99
CA GLY A 346 2.18 23.80 -8.53
C GLY A 346 0.73 23.97 -8.09
N LEU A 347 0.03 24.94 -8.67
CA LEU A 347 -1.40 25.18 -8.41
C LEU A 347 -2.27 24.02 -8.88
N THR A 348 -2.05 23.50 -10.09
CA THR A 348 -2.79 22.34 -10.61
C THR A 348 -2.61 21.10 -9.75
N ILE A 349 -1.38 20.84 -9.27
CA ILE A 349 -1.07 19.69 -8.43
C ILE A 349 -1.76 19.80 -7.07
N TRP A 350 -1.70 20.97 -6.42
CA TRP A 350 -2.37 21.22 -5.15
C TRP A 350 -3.91 21.22 -5.26
N ALA A 351 -4.48 21.82 -6.32
CA ALA A 351 -5.91 21.77 -6.58
C ALA A 351 -6.41 20.35 -6.91
N GLY A 352 -5.61 19.59 -7.68
CA GLY A 352 -5.83 18.18 -7.94
C GLY A 352 -5.84 17.36 -6.65
N LEU A 353 -4.78 17.46 -5.84
CA LEU A 353 -4.70 16.79 -4.53
C LEU A 353 -5.85 17.17 -3.60
N GLY A 354 -6.23 18.44 -3.51
CA GLY A 354 -7.40 18.88 -2.72
C GLY A 354 -8.72 18.27 -3.21
N THR A 355 -8.91 18.14 -4.52
CA THR A 355 -10.09 17.48 -5.11
C THR A 355 -10.09 15.97 -4.83
N LEU A 356 -8.92 15.33 -4.94
CA LEU A 356 -8.70 13.90 -4.67
C LEU A 356 -8.72 13.56 -3.17
N ALA A 357 -8.52 14.56 -2.30
CA ALA A 357 -8.70 14.43 -0.85
C ALA A 357 -10.18 14.28 -0.46
N LEU A 358 -11.09 14.92 -1.20
CA LEU A 358 -12.54 14.89 -0.98
C LEU A 358 -13.23 13.72 -1.71
N ALA A 359 -12.60 13.16 -2.74
CA ALA A 359 -13.15 12.03 -3.48
C ALA A 359 -12.81 10.69 -2.81
N SER A 360 -13.80 9.78 -2.76
CA SER A 360 -13.59 8.41 -2.27
C SER A 360 -12.88 7.53 -3.30
N ASP A 361 -11.88 6.75 -2.88
CA ASP A 361 -11.11 5.78 -3.68
C ASP A 361 -11.98 4.78 -4.50
N ARG A 362 -13.27 4.62 -4.16
CA ARG A 362 -14.24 3.78 -4.89
C ARG A 362 -14.52 4.21 -6.34
N ARG A 363 -13.93 5.31 -6.84
CA ARG A 363 -14.14 5.85 -8.21
C ARG A 363 -13.07 5.48 -9.26
N GLY A 364 -12.31 4.41 -9.05
CA GLY A 364 -11.46 3.81 -10.09
C GLY A 364 -10.09 4.45 -10.29
N PHE A 365 -9.65 5.24 -9.32
CA PHE A 365 -8.28 5.75 -9.18
C PHE A 365 -7.86 5.59 -7.71
N TRP A 366 -6.55 5.53 -7.47
CA TRP A 366 -5.98 5.21 -6.15
C TRP A 366 -4.81 6.14 -5.87
N ARG A 367 -4.69 6.70 -4.66
CA ARG A 367 -3.49 7.46 -4.28
C ARG A 367 -2.28 6.53 -4.26
N ASN A 368 -1.17 6.95 -4.86
CA ASN A 368 0.08 6.20 -4.83
C ASN A 368 0.66 6.23 -3.41
N ARG A 369 0.74 5.05 -2.77
CA ARG A 369 1.29 4.90 -1.41
C ARG A 369 2.83 4.73 -1.39
N TRP A 370 3.46 4.69 -2.56
CA TRP A 370 4.87 4.35 -2.76
C TRP A 370 5.64 5.41 -3.59
N PRO A 371 5.67 6.70 -3.20
CA PRO A 371 6.24 7.77 -4.03
C PRO A 371 7.78 7.69 -4.19
N LYS A 372 8.48 6.92 -3.34
CA LYS A 372 9.92 6.58 -3.51
C LYS A 372 10.16 5.46 -4.54
N VAL A 373 9.13 4.83 -5.09
CA VAL A 373 9.17 3.69 -6.04
C VAL A 373 8.65 4.15 -7.41
N VAL A 374 9.06 3.49 -8.50
CA VAL A 374 8.56 3.80 -9.85
C VAL A 374 7.04 3.55 -9.93
N PRO A 375 6.22 4.47 -10.47
CA PRO A 375 4.77 4.36 -10.58
C PRO A 375 4.22 3.03 -11.10
N GLU A 376 4.86 2.41 -12.10
CA GLU A 376 4.43 1.12 -12.64
C GLU A 376 4.64 -0.05 -11.67
N GLU A 377 5.58 0.06 -10.73
CA GLU A 377 5.85 -0.94 -9.70
C GLU A 377 5.05 -0.69 -8.42
N ALA A 378 4.75 0.58 -8.12
CA ALA A 378 3.71 0.95 -7.16
C ALA A 378 2.36 0.37 -7.56
N TRP A 379 1.96 0.51 -8.84
CA TRP A 379 0.77 -0.14 -9.39
C TRP A 379 0.81 -1.67 -9.25
N TRP A 380 1.95 -2.31 -9.52
CA TRP A 380 2.10 -3.76 -9.38
C TRP A 380 1.87 -4.20 -7.93
N ARG A 381 2.50 -3.53 -6.97
CA ARG A 381 2.39 -3.79 -5.53
C ARG A 381 0.97 -3.57 -5.01
N ASP A 382 0.38 -2.41 -5.28
CA ASP A 382 -0.97 -2.11 -4.81
C ASP A 382 -2.02 -3.04 -5.45
N THR A 383 -1.90 -3.33 -6.76
CA THR A 383 -2.85 -4.24 -7.43
C THR A 383 -2.71 -5.69 -6.93
N LEU A 384 -1.50 -6.15 -6.58
CA LEU A 384 -1.29 -7.46 -5.94
C LEU A 384 -2.05 -7.57 -4.60
N TRP A 385 -1.98 -6.54 -3.75
CA TRP A 385 -2.75 -6.48 -2.50
C TRP A 385 -4.26 -6.40 -2.74
N LEU A 386 -4.71 -5.52 -3.66
CA LEU A 386 -6.12 -5.34 -4.00
C LEU A 386 -6.78 -6.62 -4.56
N GLN A 387 -6.01 -7.47 -5.26
CA GLN A 387 -6.51 -8.74 -5.78
C GLN A 387 -6.53 -9.85 -4.72
N ARG A 388 -5.57 -9.86 -3.78
CA ARG A 388 -5.54 -10.81 -2.65
C ARG A 388 -6.62 -10.53 -1.59
N PHE A 389 -6.91 -9.25 -1.31
CA PHE A 389 -7.74 -8.84 -0.16
C PHE A 389 -8.92 -7.91 -0.47
N GLY A 390 -9.10 -7.47 -1.72
CA GLY A 390 -10.19 -6.57 -2.09
C GLY A 390 -9.86 -5.08 -2.02
N ARG A 391 -10.87 -4.25 -2.30
CA ARG A 391 -10.71 -2.83 -2.64
C ARG A 391 -10.99 -1.87 -1.47
N GLY A 392 -10.43 -2.16 -0.30
CA GLY A 392 -10.84 -1.49 0.95
C GLY A 392 -12.26 -1.87 1.38
N GLU A 393 -12.67 -3.08 1.02
CA GLU A 393 -13.87 -3.78 1.48
C GLU A 393 -13.52 -4.39 2.86
N PRO A 394 -14.32 -4.21 3.93
CA PRO A 394 -13.97 -4.75 5.24
C PRO A 394 -13.76 -6.27 5.21
N LEU A 395 -12.70 -6.74 5.84
CA LEU A 395 -12.44 -8.17 6.05
C LEU A 395 -13.14 -8.62 7.33
N LEU A 396 -14.20 -9.41 7.17
CA LEU A 396 -14.95 -9.99 8.28
C LEU A 396 -14.65 -11.49 8.37
N VAL A 397 -14.41 -11.99 9.57
CA VAL A 397 -14.27 -13.42 9.83
C VAL A 397 -15.64 -13.99 10.18
N ILE A 398 -15.89 -15.26 9.82
CA ILE A 398 -17.14 -15.95 10.19
C ILE A 398 -17.28 -15.94 11.72
N PRO A 399 -18.33 -15.31 12.29
CA PRO A 399 -18.42 -15.01 13.72
C PRO A 399 -18.87 -16.19 14.60
N VAL A 400 -19.10 -17.37 14.00
CA VAL A 400 -19.65 -18.57 14.65
C VAL A 400 -18.78 -19.80 14.38
N ALA A 401 -18.83 -20.78 15.28
CA ALA A 401 -18.06 -22.02 15.18
C ALA A 401 -18.76 -23.10 14.34
N GLY A 402 -17.95 -23.91 13.64
CA GLY A 402 -18.41 -24.98 12.75
C GLY A 402 -18.79 -24.50 11.35
N SER A 403 -19.35 -25.39 10.54
CA SER A 403 -19.88 -25.08 9.21
C SER A 403 -21.24 -24.38 9.29
N VAL A 404 -21.44 -23.43 8.37
CA VAL A 404 -22.71 -22.77 8.07
C VAL A 404 -22.88 -22.67 6.55
N GLN A 405 -24.11 -22.77 6.06
CA GLN A 405 -24.45 -22.34 4.71
C GLN A 405 -24.66 -20.83 4.71
N VAL A 406 -24.20 -20.19 3.63
CA VAL A 406 -24.43 -18.77 3.37
C VAL A 406 -25.67 -18.61 2.50
N THR A 407 -26.75 -18.08 3.07
CA THR A 407 -27.87 -17.55 2.28
C THR A 407 -27.69 -16.04 2.07
N PRO A 408 -28.20 -15.46 0.96
CA PRO A 408 -28.40 -14.01 0.89
C PRO A 408 -29.27 -13.57 2.07
N GLY A 409 -29.03 -12.36 2.59
CA GLY A 409 -29.92 -11.77 3.58
C GLY A 409 -31.34 -11.62 3.04
N ASP A 410 -32.35 -11.92 3.87
CA ASP A 410 -33.76 -11.66 3.54
C ASP A 410 -34.04 -10.14 3.49
N GLY A 411 -33.64 -9.46 2.41
CA GLY A 411 -33.84 -8.03 2.23
C GLY A 411 -35.32 -7.63 2.21
N ASP A 412 -35.67 -6.50 2.83
CA ASP A 412 -37.08 -6.08 2.94
C ASP A 412 -37.70 -5.61 1.61
N ALA A 413 -38.94 -6.09 1.41
CA ALA A 413 -39.95 -5.72 0.40
C ALA A 413 -39.87 -6.35 -1.01
N PRO A 414 -41.02 -6.69 -1.63
CA PRO A 414 -41.12 -7.17 -3.01
C PRO A 414 -41.00 -6.03 -4.05
N ASP A 415 -40.01 -5.15 -3.89
CA ASP A 415 -39.70 -4.06 -4.81
C ASP A 415 -38.42 -4.39 -5.61
N PRO A 416 -38.50 -4.61 -6.93
CA PRO A 416 -37.33 -4.91 -7.78
C PRO A 416 -36.21 -3.86 -7.78
N SER A 417 -36.43 -2.66 -7.21
CA SER A 417 -35.41 -1.62 -7.11
C SER A 417 -34.52 -1.73 -5.86
N ASN A 418 -34.96 -2.41 -4.79
CA ASN A 418 -34.35 -2.32 -3.46
C ASN A 418 -33.12 -3.25 -3.30
N HIS A 419 -32.00 -2.91 -3.95
CA HIS A 419 -30.79 -3.74 -4.00
C HIS A 419 -29.91 -3.60 -2.73
N PHE A 420 -29.96 -4.58 -1.83
CA PHE A 420 -28.98 -4.78 -0.76
C PHE A 420 -28.08 -6.03 -1.01
N PRO A 421 -27.13 -5.99 -1.98
CA PRO A 421 -26.40 -7.18 -2.44
C PRO A 421 -25.28 -7.69 -1.50
N HIS A 422 -25.25 -7.25 -0.23
CA HIS A 422 -24.13 -7.40 0.70
C HIS A 422 -24.57 -7.76 2.13
N GLU A 423 -25.64 -8.55 2.22
CA GLU A 423 -26.17 -9.11 3.46
C GLU A 423 -26.04 -10.63 3.41
N LEU A 424 -25.55 -11.25 4.49
CA LEU A 424 -25.36 -12.69 4.60
C LEU A 424 -26.11 -13.22 5.82
N ASP A 425 -26.99 -14.18 5.61
CA ASP A 425 -27.58 -14.96 6.70
C ASP A 425 -26.83 -16.30 6.81
N ALA A 426 -26.34 -16.59 8.01
CA ALA A 426 -25.58 -17.79 8.32
C ALA A 426 -26.48 -18.83 9.00
N VAL A 427 -26.77 -19.92 8.30
CA VAL A 427 -27.65 -21.01 8.72
C VAL A 427 -26.84 -22.29 8.90
N ARG A 428 -27.06 -23.06 9.97
CA ARG A 428 -26.45 -24.41 10.07
C ARG A 428 -27.38 -25.43 9.41
N LEU A 429 -26.78 -26.31 8.61
CA LEU A 429 -27.48 -27.42 7.94
C LEU A 429 -27.55 -28.67 8.84
N PRO A 430 -28.58 -29.52 8.66
CA PRO A 430 -29.61 -29.50 7.62
C PRO A 430 -30.73 -28.46 7.85
N ILE A 431 -31.01 -27.64 6.83
CA ILE A 431 -32.35 -27.06 6.66
C ILE A 431 -33.29 -28.27 6.55
N HIS A 432 -34.12 -28.46 7.56
CA HIS A 432 -35.18 -29.46 7.50
C HIS A 432 -36.13 -29.06 6.37
N ASN A 433 -36.41 -29.95 5.41
CA ASN A 433 -37.18 -29.64 4.20
C ASN A 433 -38.68 -29.51 4.48
N GLY A 434 -39.04 -28.38 5.08
CA GLY A 434 -40.38 -27.91 5.39
C GLY A 434 -40.26 -26.60 6.17
N ALA A 435 -41.11 -25.61 5.90
CA ALA A 435 -41.21 -24.45 6.78
C ALA A 435 -41.73 -24.94 8.14
N PRO A 436 -40.99 -24.74 9.25
CA PRO A 436 -41.40 -25.27 10.54
C PRO A 436 -42.70 -24.60 11.00
N ALA A 437 -43.59 -25.40 11.56
CA ALA A 437 -44.88 -24.97 12.04
C ALA A 437 -44.79 -24.28 13.40
N GLU A 438 -45.77 -23.44 13.70
CA GLU A 438 -45.93 -22.84 15.03
C GLU A 438 -46.11 -23.95 16.08
N GLY A 439 -45.11 -24.14 16.93
CA GLY A 439 -45.05 -25.19 17.94
C GLY A 439 -44.00 -26.29 17.70
N ASP A 440 -43.28 -26.27 16.57
CA ASP A 440 -42.16 -27.18 16.34
C ASP A 440 -41.01 -26.94 17.34
N CYS A 441 -40.31 -28.03 17.69
CA CYS A 441 -39.12 -27.98 18.54
C CYS A 441 -37.88 -27.57 17.73
N VAL A 442 -37.00 -26.76 18.32
CA VAL A 442 -35.69 -26.42 17.73
C VAL A 442 -34.86 -27.69 17.51
N PRO A 443 -34.42 -27.98 16.27
CA PRO A 443 -33.58 -29.14 15.98
C PRO A 443 -32.26 -29.13 16.76
N ALA A 444 -31.78 -30.31 17.19
CA ALA A 444 -30.58 -30.44 18.02
C ALA A 444 -29.27 -30.09 17.28
N ASP A 445 -29.32 -30.07 15.96
CA ASP A 445 -28.28 -29.67 15.01
C ASP A 445 -28.37 -28.19 14.57
N SER A 446 -29.34 -27.44 15.08
CA SER A 446 -29.52 -26.01 14.80
C SER A 446 -28.31 -25.15 15.21
N ILE A 447 -28.26 -23.92 14.69
CA ILE A 447 -27.33 -22.86 15.10
C ILE A 447 -27.79 -22.11 16.38
N TRP A 448 -29.02 -22.33 16.84
CA TRP A 448 -29.54 -21.78 18.11
C TRP A 448 -28.59 -22.02 19.30
N ASN A 449 -28.45 -21.01 20.18
CA ASN A 449 -27.44 -20.94 21.25
C ASN A 449 -25.96 -20.93 20.80
N ALA A 450 -25.61 -20.99 19.50
CA ALA A 450 -24.21 -20.93 19.09
C ALA A 450 -23.56 -19.61 19.54
N ALA A 451 -22.31 -19.70 20.00
CA ALA A 451 -21.55 -18.53 20.45
C ALA A 451 -21.22 -17.61 19.26
N VAL A 452 -21.61 -16.35 19.38
CA VAL A 452 -21.32 -15.28 18.41
C VAL A 452 -20.12 -14.48 18.89
N THR A 453 -19.19 -14.22 17.98
CA THR A 453 -17.92 -13.53 18.26
C THR A 453 -17.74 -12.33 17.33
N ALA A 454 -16.89 -11.39 17.73
CA ALA A 454 -16.57 -10.20 16.94
C ALA A 454 -15.87 -10.61 15.62
N PRO A 455 -16.46 -10.31 14.44
CA PRO A 455 -15.93 -10.74 13.15
C PRO A 455 -14.66 -9.95 12.74
N ALA A 456 -14.38 -8.84 13.41
CA ALA A 456 -13.17 -8.03 13.28
C ALA A 456 -12.98 -7.15 14.53
N ALA A 457 -11.81 -6.54 14.68
CA ALA A 457 -11.53 -5.59 15.75
C ALA A 457 -12.21 -4.22 15.52
N GLY A 458 -12.60 -3.57 16.61
CA GLY A 458 -13.31 -2.28 16.56
C GLY A 458 -13.89 -1.81 17.89
N ILE A 459 -14.80 -0.84 17.82
CA ILE A 459 -15.55 -0.29 18.96
C ILE A 459 -17.04 -0.61 18.78
N VAL A 460 -17.68 -1.18 19.79
CA VAL A 460 -19.13 -1.40 19.81
C VAL A 460 -19.84 -0.05 19.76
N ALA A 461 -20.58 0.21 18.68
CA ALA A 461 -21.30 1.45 18.45
C ALA A 461 -22.71 1.43 19.06
N GLN A 462 -23.44 0.32 18.89
CA GLN A 462 -24.79 0.12 19.44
C GLN A 462 -25.01 -1.32 19.88
N VAL A 463 -25.96 -1.50 20.81
CA VAL A 463 -26.46 -2.79 21.28
C VAL A 463 -27.97 -2.67 21.50
N ARG A 464 -28.74 -3.64 21.03
CA ARG A 464 -30.15 -3.87 21.41
C ARG A 464 -30.24 -5.25 22.03
N ASP A 465 -30.68 -5.34 23.27
CA ASP A 465 -31.02 -6.59 23.95
C ASP A 465 -32.38 -6.44 24.67
N GLY A 466 -33.05 -7.55 24.95
CA GLY A 466 -34.31 -7.65 25.67
C GLY A 466 -35.54 -7.98 24.82
N ILE A 467 -35.45 -8.00 23.49
CA ILE A 467 -36.53 -8.47 22.61
C ILE A 467 -36.63 -10.00 22.73
N PRO A 468 -37.83 -10.58 22.97
CA PRO A 468 -37.99 -12.03 23.01
C PRO A 468 -37.59 -12.72 21.71
N ASP A 469 -37.09 -13.94 21.82
CA ASP A 469 -36.96 -14.86 20.69
C ASP A 469 -38.34 -15.42 20.30
N ASN A 470 -38.62 -15.51 19.00
CA ASN A 470 -39.88 -16.01 18.50
C ASN A 470 -39.98 -17.54 18.60
N PRO A 471 -41.19 -18.11 18.70
CA PRO A 471 -41.46 -19.50 18.31
C PRO A 471 -41.00 -19.79 16.87
N LEU A 472 -40.74 -21.05 16.53
CA LEU A 472 -40.47 -21.44 15.14
C LEU A 472 -41.67 -21.11 14.23
N GLY A 473 -41.38 -20.69 13.01
CA GLY A 473 -42.38 -20.28 12.02
C GLY A 473 -42.96 -18.88 12.23
N VAL A 474 -42.69 -18.22 13.37
CA VAL A 474 -43.21 -16.89 13.72
C VAL A 474 -42.10 -15.85 13.60
N ALA A 475 -42.41 -14.67 13.04
CA ALA A 475 -41.47 -13.55 12.89
C ALA A 475 -42.07 -12.23 13.42
N ASN A 476 -41.26 -11.45 14.14
CA ASN A 476 -41.63 -10.15 14.68
C ASN A 476 -41.17 -9.01 13.75
N PHE A 477 -42.06 -8.59 12.86
CA PHE A 477 -41.85 -7.46 11.94
C PHE A 477 -41.85 -6.08 12.61
N SER A 478 -42.30 -5.95 13.86
CA SER A 478 -42.36 -4.64 14.56
C SER A 478 -41.01 -4.21 15.15
N GLU A 479 -40.20 -5.19 15.59
CA GLU A 479 -38.82 -5.03 16.05
C GLU A 479 -37.91 -5.77 15.06
N ALA A 480 -37.98 -5.37 13.78
CA ALA A 480 -37.53 -6.18 12.65
C ALA A 480 -36.08 -6.72 12.76
N TRP A 481 -35.16 -6.01 13.42
CA TRP A 481 -33.76 -6.42 13.59
C TRP A 481 -33.47 -7.29 14.83
N GLY A 482 -34.46 -7.49 15.71
CA GLY A 482 -34.31 -8.27 16.95
C GLY A 482 -33.25 -7.70 17.88
N ASN A 483 -32.61 -8.57 18.67
CA ASN A 483 -31.43 -8.19 19.44
C ASN A 483 -30.21 -8.15 18.51
N TYR A 484 -29.37 -7.12 18.63
CA TYR A 484 -28.23 -6.92 17.73
C TYR A 484 -27.05 -6.22 18.40
N VAL A 485 -25.87 -6.37 17.78
CA VAL A 485 -24.65 -5.62 18.07
C VAL A 485 -24.14 -4.96 16.79
N SER A 486 -23.90 -3.66 16.84
CA SER A 486 -23.27 -2.88 15.77
C SER A 486 -21.86 -2.46 16.20
N ILE A 487 -20.84 -2.76 15.40
CA ILE A 487 -19.42 -2.54 15.72
C ILE A 487 -18.80 -1.63 14.66
N HIS A 488 -18.33 -0.45 15.05
CA HIS A 488 -17.48 0.39 14.20
C HIS A 488 -16.10 -0.25 14.06
N LEU A 489 -15.72 -0.61 12.84
CA LEU A 489 -14.51 -1.39 12.56
C LEU A 489 -13.28 -0.48 12.49
N ASP A 490 -12.13 -0.99 12.94
CA ASP A 490 -10.83 -0.32 12.72
C ASP A 490 -10.50 -0.18 11.22
N GLN A 491 -11.06 -1.07 10.41
CA GLN A 491 -10.97 -1.08 8.95
C GLN A 491 -11.85 0.00 8.28
N GLY A 492 -12.68 0.71 9.06
CA GLY A 492 -13.69 1.64 8.59
C GLY A 492 -15.03 0.97 8.28
N GLY A 493 -16.12 1.72 8.48
CA GLY A 493 -17.49 1.21 8.38
C GLY A 493 -17.93 0.47 9.65
N TRP A 494 -19.11 -0.16 9.58
CA TRP A 494 -19.69 -0.92 10.69
C TRP A 494 -20.03 -2.34 10.26
N ALA A 495 -19.88 -3.30 11.16
CA ALA A 495 -20.49 -4.62 11.05
C ALA A 495 -21.70 -4.72 11.99
N LEU A 496 -22.85 -5.17 11.48
CA LEU A 496 -24.05 -5.47 12.24
C LEU A 496 -24.21 -6.99 12.35
N LEU A 497 -24.46 -7.47 13.57
CA LEU A 497 -24.83 -8.86 13.86
C LEU A 497 -26.19 -8.85 14.56
N ALA A 498 -27.20 -9.49 13.98
CA ALA A 498 -28.60 -9.37 14.39
C ALA A 498 -29.26 -10.72 14.71
N TYR A 499 -30.54 -10.69 15.13
CA TYR A 499 -31.34 -11.85 15.56
C TYR A 499 -30.73 -12.64 16.74
N LEU A 500 -29.96 -11.95 17.58
CA LEU A 500 -29.31 -12.55 18.75
C LEU A 500 -30.35 -12.96 19.82
N LYS A 501 -29.94 -13.90 20.68
CA LYS A 501 -30.80 -14.46 21.73
C LYS A 501 -31.07 -13.45 22.84
N GLN A 502 -32.29 -13.41 23.34
CA GLN A 502 -32.72 -12.52 24.43
C GLN A 502 -31.83 -12.70 25.69
N GLY A 503 -31.31 -11.59 26.20
CA GLY A 503 -30.48 -11.54 27.41
C GLY A 503 -29.09 -12.15 27.25
N SER A 504 -28.62 -12.39 26.03
CA SER A 504 -27.34 -13.04 25.77
C SER A 504 -26.16 -12.08 25.53
N ILE A 505 -26.42 -10.78 25.33
CA ILE A 505 -25.36 -9.87 24.85
C ILE A 505 -24.43 -9.45 25.99
N ALA A 506 -23.17 -9.85 25.89
CA ALA A 506 -22.13 -9.63 26.90
C ALA A 506 -21.40 -8.28 26.77
N VAL A 507 -21.59 -7.56 25.67
CA VAL A 507 -20.91 -6.29 25.35
C VAL A 507 -21.81 -5.06 25.52
N LYS A 508 -21.20 -3.86 25.57
CA LYS A 508 -21.91 -2.58 25.73
C LYS A 508 -21.36 -1.52 24.75
N PRO A 509 -22.16 -0.52 24.34
CA PRO A 509 -21.67 0.60 23.54
C PRO A 509 -20.44 1.28 24.16
N GLY A 510 -19.46 1.64 23.32
CA GLY A 510 -18.15 2.16 23.72
C GLY A 510 -17.11 1.09 24.09
N ALA A 511 -17.46 -0.19 24.18
CA ALA A 511 -16.50 -1.25 24.44
C ALA A 511 -15.58 -1.49 23.23
N ARG A 512 -14.27 -1.62 23.50
CA ARG A 512 -13.29 -2.16 22.54
C ARG A 512 -13.50 -3.68 22.44
N VAL A 513 -13.55 -4.19 21.21
CA VAL A 513 -13.56 -5.63 20.92
C VAL A 513 -12.45 -5.97 19.94
N GLU A 514 -11.78 -7.08 20.18
CA GLU A 514 -10.79 -7.66 19.27
C GLU A 514 -11.42 -8.84 18.51
N LEU A 515 -10.81 -9.25 17.39
CA LEU A 515 -11.25 -10.40 16.60
C LEU A 515 -11.46 -11.65 17.49
N GLY A 516 -12.65 -12.26 17.43
CA GLY A 516 -13.00 -13.43 18.23
C GLY A 516 -13.53 -13.13 19.64
N THR A 517 -13.64 -11.87 20.06
CA THR A 517 -14.27 -11.50 21.35
C THR A 517 -15.72 -11.97 21.39
N TYR A 518 -16.15 -12.65 22.45
CA TYR A 518 -17.54 -13.09 22.61
C TYR A 518 -18.52 -11.90 22.68
N LEU A 519 -19.58 -11.95 21.87
CA LEU A 519 -20.62 -10.91 21.81
C LEU A 519 -21.92 -11.37 22.48
N GLY A 520 -22.34 -12.61 22.23
CA GLY A 520 -23.61 -13.17 22.69
C GLY A 520 -23.90 -14.53 22.05
N ALA A 521 -25.17 -14.92 21.97
CA ALA A 521 -25.59 -16.19 21.35
C ALA A 521 -26.58 -15.98 20.20
N VAL A 522 -26.58 -16.89 19.22
CA VAL A 522 -27.58 -16.90 18.13
C VAL A 522 -28.96 -17.25 18.70
N GLY A 523 -29.96 -16.44 18.34
CA GLY A 523 -31.34 -16.55 18.78
C GLY A 523 -32.31 -16.77 17.62
N ASN A 524 -33.51 -16.22 17.78
CA ASN A 524 -34.60 -16.19 16.80
C ASN A 524 -35.46 -14.93 17.03
N SER A 525 -34.85 -13.81 17.43
CA SER A 525 -35.54 -12.56 17.76
C SER A 525 -35.75 -11.68 16.52
N GLY A 526 -36.75 -10.80 16.56
CA GLY A 526 -37.05 -9.88 15.43
C GLY A 526 -37.63 -10.59 14.22
N ARG A 527 -37.23 -10.23 13.00
CA ARG A 527 -37.72 -10.81 11.73
C ARG A 527 -37.03 -12.14 11.39
N SER A 528 -36.98 -13.03 12.37
CA SER A 528 -36.38 -14.37 12.28
C SER A 528 -37.44 -15.43 12.59
N ALA A 529 -37.77 -16.27 11.61
CA ALA A 529 -38.72 -17.39 11.76
C ALA A 529 -38.03 -18.73 12.09
N VAL A 530 -36.73 -18.82 11.81
CA VAL A 530 -35.86 -19.96 12.15
C VAL A 530 -34.51 -19.44 12.67
N PRO A 531 -33.88 -20.05 13.68
CA PRO A 531 -32.62 -19.58 14.22
C PRO A 531 -31.53 -19.48 13.15
N HIS A 532 -31.00 -18.28 12.95
CA HIS A 532 -29.89 -17.98 12.07
C HIS A 532 -29.16 -16.73 12.55
N LEU A 533 -27.95 -16.49 12.04
CA LEU A 533 -27.19 -15.28 12.35
C LEU A 533 -27.04 -14.40 11.12
N HIS A 534 -27.68 -13.24 11.15
CA HIS A 534 -27.48 -12.21 10.15
C HIS A 534 -26.15 -11.46 10.35
N LEU A 535 -25.42 -11.24 9.24
CA LEU A 535 -24.19 -10.46 9.19
C LEU A 535 -24.18 -9.53 7.96
N GLN A 536 -24.10 -8.22 8.21
CA GLN A 536 -23.89 -7.23 7.14
C GLN A 536 -22.80 -6.21 7.50
N ALA A 537 -22.17 -5.64 6.47
CA ALA A 537 -21.37 -4.44 6.60
C ALA A 537 -22.18 -3.22 6.12
N GLN A 538 -22.14 -2.12 6.87
CA GLN A 538 -23.02 -0.97 6.67
C GLN A 538 -22.32 0.38 6.90
N ALA A 539 -22.87 1.43 6.29
CA ALA A 539 -22.26 2.77 6.23
C ALA A 539 -22.58 3.70 7.42
N GLY A 540 -23.22 3.19 8.47
CA GLY A 540 -23.56 3.92 9.70
C GLY A 540 -23.79 2.96 10.88
N PRO A 541 -23.99 3.48 12.11
CA PRO A 541 -24.17 2.64 13.30
C PRO A 541 -25.55 1.98 13.38
N GLU A 542 -26.61 2.69 12.97
CA GLU A 542 -28.00 2.25 13.05
C GLU A 542 -28.25 0.97 12.23
N PRO A 543 -29.10 0.03 12.69
CA PRO A 543 -29.52 -1.09 11.86
C PRO A 543 -30.30 -0.61 10.63
N GLY A 544 -30.16 -1.31 9.49
CA GLY A 544 -30.73 -0.88 8.21
C GLY A 544 -30.02 0.32 7.56
N ALA A 545 -28.89 0.78 8.10
CA ALA A 545 -28.05 1.75 7.40
C ALA A 545 -27.49 1.14 6.09
N ARG A 546 -27.43 1.95 5.01
CA ARG A 546 -27.01 1.52 3.66
C ARG A 546 -25.81 0.56 3.69
N THR A 547 -26.01 -0.66 3.20
CA THR A 547 -25.00 -1.73 3.20
C THR A 547 -23.80 -1.40 2.32
N MET A 548 -22.71 -2.15 2.52
CA MET A 548 -21.42 -1.99 1.84
C MET A 548 -20.81 -3.35 1.51
N PRO A 549 -20.05 -3.46 0.42
CA PRO A 549 -19.33 -4.69 0.10
C PRO A 549 -18.30 -5.00 1.18
N PHE A 550 -18.30 -6.24 1.65
CA PHE A 550 -17.31 -6.82 2.55
C PHE A 550 -16.85 -8.18 2.00
N ARG A 551 -15.83 -8.78 2.63
CA ARG A 551 -15.36 -10.13 2.30
C ARG A 551 -15.30 -10.99 3.55
N LEU A 552 -15.59 -12.27 3.38
CA LEU A 552 -15.20 -13.26 4.37
C LEU A 552 -13.69 -13.52 4.25
N ALA A 553 -13.00 -13.48 5.39
CA ALA A 553 -11.56 -13.66 5.50
C ALA A 553 -11.19 -14.92 6.28
N ASN A 554 -10.12 -15.58 5.85
CA ASN A 554 -9.60 -16.85 6.40
C ASN A 554 -10.71 -17.89 6.64
N TYR A 555 -11.34 -18.35 5.56
CA TYR A 555 -12.42 -19.35 5.63
C TYR A 555 -12.19 -20.55 4.70
N LEU A 556 -12.68 -21.71 5.13
CA LEU A 556 -12.78 -22.91 4.30
C LEU A 556 -14.15 -22.95 3.63
N SER A 557 -14.24 -23.49 2.42
CA SER A 557 -15.50 -23.69 1.69
C SER A 557 -15.61 -25.06 1.01
N GLY A 558 -16.84 -25.49 0.76
CA GLY A 558 -17.19 -26.73 0.05
C GLY A 558 -18.58 -26.65 -0.60
N ALA A 559 -18.91 -27.66 -1.40
CA ALA A 559 -20.11 -27.68 -2.24
C ALA A 559 -21.35 -28.28 -1.54
N THR A 560 -21.16 -29.28 -0.67
CA THR A 560 -22.23 -30.00 0.03
C THR A 560 -21.88 -30.17 1.53
N PRO A 561 -22.85 -30.48 2.41
CA PRO A 561 -22.63 -30.48 3.87
C PRO A 561 -21.80 -31.67 4.35
N ASP A 562 -21.91 -32.78 3.61
CA ASP A 562 -21.28 -34.07 3.91
C ASP A 562 -19.85 -34.17 3.33
N GLU A 563 -19.46 -33.21 2.49
CA GLU A 563 -18.10 -33.09 1.94
C GLU A 563 -17.15 -32.32 2.88
N PRO A 564 -15.87 -32.73 2.97
CA PRO A 564 -14.88 -31.93 3.68
C PRO A 564 -14.65 -30.60 2.96
N LEU A 565 -14.61 -29.49 3.70
CA LEU A 565 -14.41 -28.14 3.14
C LEU A 565 -12.93 -27.93 2.74
N LEU A 566 -12.55 -28.47 1.58
CA LEU A 566 -11.16 -28.54 1.10
C LEU A 566 -10.68 -27.32 0.31
N GLU A 567 -11.43 -26.22 0.23
CA GLU A 567 -10.99 -24.96 -0.41
C GLU A 567 -10.74 -23.86 0.63
N TRP A 568 -9.51 -23.37 0.77
CA TRP A 568 -9.23 -22.19 1.61
C TRP A 568 -9.27 -20.88 0.81
N ASN A 569 -9.96 -19.90 1.38
CA ASN A 569 -10.12 -18.55 0.85
C ASN A 569 -9.47 -17.55 1.81
N ALA A 570 -8.46 -16.80 1.31
CA ALA A 570 -7.81 -15.74 2.08
C ALA A 570 -8.78 -14.58 2.39
N ALA A 571 -9.42 -14.02 1.34
CA ALA A 571 -10.40 -12.94 1.44
C ALA A 571 -11.29 -12.87 0.18
N LYS A 572 -12.51 -13.39 0.27
CA LYS A 572 -13.46 -13.49 -0.87
C LYS A 572 -14.88 -13.19 -0.39
N ALA A 573 -15.73 -12.66 -1.27
CA ALA A 573 -17.17 -12.70 -1.03
C ALA A 573 -17.64 -14.16 -1.21
N PRO A 574 -18.40 -14.74 -0.25
CA PRO A 574 -18.94 -16.08 -0.42
C PRO A 574 -19.96 -16.13 -1.56
N GLU A 575 -20.15 -17.33 -2.11
CA GLU A 575 -21.16 -17.57 -3.15
C GLU A 575 -22.48 -18.00 -2.48
N PRO A 576 -23.65 -17.49 -2.88
CA PRO A 576 -24.93 -17.91 -2.31
C PRO A 576 -25.12 -19.43 -2.37
N GLY A 577 -25.55 -20.02 -1.26
CA GLY A 577 -25.70 -21.47 -1.09
C GLY A 577 -24.39 -22.21 -0.77
N SER A 578 -23.22 -21.56 -0.84
CA SER A 578 -21.95 -22.21 -0.45
C SER A 578 -21.87 -22.45 1.05
N ILE A 579 -21.17 -23.51 1.44
CA ILE A 579 -20.97 -23.89 2.84
C ILE A 579 -19.57 -23.47 3.25
N VAL A 580 -19.48 -22.77 4.38
CA VAL A 580 -18.26 -22.12 4.87
C VAL A 580 -18.01 -22.41 6.34
N MET A 581 -16.74 -22.42 6.77
CA MET A 581 -16.35 -22.36 8.19
C MET A 581 -15.11 -21.49 8.40
N HIS A 582 -14.91 -20.97 9.61
CA HIS A 582 -13.65 -20.34 9.99
C HIS A 582 -12.47 -21.31 9.80
N ALA A 583 -11.42 -20.90 9.10
CA ALA A 583 -10.26 -21.75 8.86
C ALA A 583 -9.32 -21.79 10.08
N VAL A 584 -9.60 -22.72 10.99
CA VAL A 584 -8.90 -22.87 12.28
C VAL A 584 -7.42 -23.21 12.06
N PRO A 585 -6.46 -22.42 12.63
CA PRO A 585 -5.04 -22.71 12.47
C PRO A 585 -4.60 -24.05 13.07
N ASN A 586 -4.01 -24.92 12.26
CA ASN A 586 -3.32 -26.11 12.74
C ASN A 586 -2.03 -25.67 13.46
N ALA A 587 -1.99 -25.86 14.78
CA ALA A 587 -0.90 -25.40 15.63
C ALA A 587 0.48 -25.95 15.23
N HIS A 588 0.54 -27.18 14.68
CA HIS A 588 1.80 -27.78 14.21
C HIS A 588 2.30 -27.10 12.94
N VAL A 589 1.41 -26.85 11.97
CA VAL A 589 1.74 -26.12 10.73
C VAL A 589 2.15 -24.68 11.03
N ARG A 590 1.42 -23.99 11.91
CA ARG A 590 1.78 -22.64 12.36
C ARG A 590 3.14 -22.62 13.05
N SER A 591 3.42 -23.57 13.94
CA SER A 591 4.72 -23.70 14.62
C SER A 591 5.86 -23.99 13.63
N LEU A 592 5.65 -24.90 12.67
CA LEU A 592 6.64 -25.22 11.63
C LEU A 592 7.00 -23.97 10.83
N LEU A 593 6.01 -23.28 10.25
CA LEU A 593 6.22 -22.10 9.40
C LEU A 593 6.78 -20.90 10.17
N ALA A 594 6.35 -20.68 11.42
CA ALA A 594 6.86 -19.59 12.27
C ALA A 594 8.25 -19.86 12.87
N SER A 595 8.71 -21.12 12.90
CA SER A 595 10.02 -21.48 13.49
C SER A 595 11.23 -21.16 12.60
N SER A 596 11.02 -20.69 11.37
CA SER A 596 12.08 -20.37 10.40
C SER A 596 13.06 -19.34 10.97
N SER A 597 14.27 -19.80 11.36
CA SER A 597 15.27 -19.00 12.05
C SER A 597 16.23 -18.32 11.06
N PRO A 598 16.66 -17.06 11.28
CA PRO A 598 17.69 -16.42 10.46
C PRO A 598 18.98 -17.22 10.37
N GLY A 599 19.72 -17.09 9.26
CA GLY A 599 20.95 -17.84 9.01
C GLY A 599 21.28 -17.96 7.52
N THR A 600 22.23 -18.83 7.19
CA THR A 600 22.68 -19.08 5.81
C THR A 600 22.41 -20.52 5.42
N ALA A 601 21.67 -20.71 4.33
CA ALA A 601 21.38 -22.01 3.73
C ALA A 601 22.24 -22.24 2.49
N VAL A 602 22.77 -23.44 2.32
CA VAL A 602 23.47 -23.88 1.10
C VAL A 602 22.63 -24.93 0.39
N TRP A 603 22.35 -24.70 -0.89
CA TRP A 603 21.46 -25.52 -1.71
C TRP A 603 22.21 -26.21 -2.85
N THR A 604 21.95 -27.49 -3.10
CA THR A 604 22.43 -28.21 -4.29
C THR A 604 21.37 -28.21 -5.40
N VAL A 605 21.81 -28.09 -6.66
CA VAL A 605 20.92 -28.02 -7.83
C VAL A 605 21.09 -29.26 -8.73
N GLU A 606 20.04 -30.08 -8.80
CA GLU A 606 19.92 -31.21 -9.72
C GLU A 606 19.09 -30.78 -10.94
N VAL A 607 19.58 -30.98 -12.17
CA VAL A 607 18.88 -30.62 -13.41
C VAL A 607 18.76 -31.84 -14.32
N GLN A 608 17.56 -32.12 -14.82
CA GLN A 608 17.29 -33.16 -15.80
C GLN A 608 16.67 -32.56 -17.08
N GLY A 609 17.09 -33.02 -18.25
CA GLY A 609 16.63 -32.47 -19.53
C GLY A 609 17.08 -31.03 -19.77
N THR A 610 16.24 -30.24 -20.45
CA THR A 610 16.52 -28.86 -20.85
C THR A 610 15.56 -27.88 -20.18
N LEU A 611 16.10 -26.93 -19.41
CA LEU A 611 15.32 -25.86 -18.79
C LEU A 611 15.14 -24.63 -19.71
N PRO A 612 14.08 -23.82 -19.52
CA PRO A 612 13.96 -22.48 -20.11
C PRO A 612 15.10 -21.56 -19.64
N ARG A 613 15.53 -20.61 -20.49
CA ARG A 613 16.68 -19.73 -20.19
C ARG A 613 16.60 -19.01 -18.83
N SER A 614 15.40 -18.61 -18.39
CA SER A 614 15.16 -17.94 -17.10
C SER A 614 15.26 -18.83 -15.86
N PHE A 615 15.49 -20.14 -16.02
CA PHE A 615 15.68 -21.08 -14.91
C PHE A 615 16.94 -21.94 -15.07
N ARG A 616 17.86 -21.56 -15.98
CA ARG A 616 19.18 -22.19 -16.10
C ARG A 616 20.15 -21.53 -15.14
N GLU A 617 20.68 -22.31 -14.21
CA GLU A 617 21.90 -21.93 -13.50
C GLU A 617 23.11 -21.97 -14.48
N PRO A 618 24.16 -21.15 -14.26
CA PRO A 618 25.30 -21.06 -15.19
C PRO A 618 26.10 -22.36 -15.37
N SER A 619 26.05 -23.27 -14.40
CA SER A 619 26.68 -24.61 -14.48
C SER A 619 25.96 -25.62 -13.58
N GLN A 620 26.02 -26.90 -13.95
CA GLN A 620 25.48 -28.00 -13.13
C GLN A 620 26.39 -28.27 -11.92
N GLY A 621 25.80 -28.72 -10.80
CA GLY A 621 26.53 -29.05 -9.57
C GLY A 621 26.97 -27.83 -8.74
N VAL A 622 26.60 -26.61 -9.14
CA VAL A 622 26.78 -25.40 -8.33
C VAL A 622 26.00 -25.53 -7.01
N SER A 623 26.61 -25.05 -5.92
CA SER A 623 25.89 -24.80 -4.68
C SER A 623 25.47 -23.33 -4.60
N VAL A 624 24.22 -23.08 -4.21
CA VAL A 624 23.62 -21.75 -4.14
C VAL A 624 23.48 -21.35 -2.67
N GLU A 625 24.09 -20.22 -2.31
CA GLU A 625 23.98 -19.63 -0.97
C GLU A 625 22.72 -18.75 -0.90
N VAL A 626 21.85 -19.00 0.08
CA VAL A 626 20.71 -18.15 0.41
C VAL A 626 20.86 -17.64 1.85
N ARG A 627 20.96 -16.32 2.02
CA ARG A 627 20.99 -15.67 3.33
C ARG A 627 19.57 -15.33 3.76
N HIS A 628 19.20 -15.69 4.98
CA HIS A 628 17.93 -15.38 5.61
C HIS A 628 18.16 -14.44 6.80
N SER A 629 17.47 -13.30 6.76
CA SER A 629 17.48 -12.25 7.77
C SER A 629 16.05 -11.86 8.14
N LEU A 630 15.87 -11.07 9.20
CA LEU A 630 14.64 -10.31 9.45
C LEU A 630 14.89 -8.85 9.05
N ASP A 631 13.87 -8.19 8.51
CA ASP A 631 13.90 -6.73 8.34
C ASP A 631 13.21 -5.98 9.50
N GLU A 632 13.28 -4.66 9.46
CA GLU A 632 12.76 -3.74 10.50
C GLU A 632 11.27 -3.95 10.83
N LEU A 633 10.50 -4.56 9.92
CA LEU A 633 9.09 -4.90 10.10
C LEU A 633 8.88 -6.37 10.52
N GLY A 634 9.93 -7.05 10.98
CA GLY A 634 9.91 -8.45 11.40
C GLY A 634 9.70 -9.45 10.25
N ARG A 635 9.89 -9.04 8.99
CA ARG A 635 9.63 -9.90 7.83
C ARG A 635 10.86 -10.71 7.46
N HIS A 636 10.67 -11.98 7.11
CA HIS A 636 11.73 -12.89 6.69
C HIS A 636 12.22 -12.50 5.29
N ARG A 637 13.45 -12.01 5.20
CA ARG A 637 14.11 -11.59 3.96
C ARG A 637 15.16 -12.61 3.56
N PHE A 638 14.93 -13.26 2.42
CA PHE A 638 15.82 -14.23 1.79
C PHE A 638 16.55 -13.55 0.62
N MET A 639 17.87 -13.72 0.56
CA MET A 639 18.74 -13.07 -0.44
C MET A 639 19.60 -14.11 -1.15
N CYS A 640 19.68 -14.02 -2.48
CA CYS A 640 20.41 -14.93 -3.36
C CYS A 640 21.08 -14.09 -4.46
N GLY A 641 22.36 -13.73 -4.26
CA GLY A 641 22.99 -12.65 -5.02
C GLY A 641 22.21 -11.34 -4.86
N ASP A 642 22.02 -10.60 -5.96
CA ASP A 642 21.22 -9.36 -6.00
C ASP A 642 19.69 -9.60 -5.95
N SER A 643 19.23 -10.86 -5.91
CA SER A 643 17.80 -11.19 -5.89
C SER A 643 17.29 -11.38 -4.46
N THR A 644 16.06 -10.94 -4.19
CA THR A 644 15.47 -10.99 -2.85
C THR A 644 14.04 -11.52 -2.86
N LEU A 645 13.64 -12.15 -1.75
CA LEU A 645 12.28 -12.59 -1.47
C LEU A 645 11.94 -12.19 -0.03
N ALA A 646 10.84 -11.47 0.16
CA ALA A 646 10.35 -11.06 1.46
C ALA A 646 9.05 -11.80 1.79
N ALA A 647 9.00 -12.44 2.96
CA ALA A 647 7.85 -13.16 3.46
C ALA A 647 7.45 -12.71 4.87
N ALA A 648 6.15 -12.70 5.14
CA ALA A 648 5.57 -12.27 6.40
C ALA A 648 4.74 -13.39 7.05
N LEU A 649 4.79 -13.44 8.38
CA LEU A 649 3.87 -14.20 9.22
C LEU A 649 2.60 -13.35 9.41
N ALA A 650 1.66 -13.45 8.47
CA ALA A 650 0.33 -12.85 8.65
C ALA A 650 -0.47 -13.65 9.71
N PRO A 651 -1.59 -13.13 10.24
CA PRO A 651 -2.35 -13.81 11.30
C PRO A 651 -2.88 -15.21 10.92
N ASP A 652 -3.14 -15.42 9.63
CA ASP A 652 -3.82 -16.58 9.04
C ASP A 652 -2.92 -17.47 8.16
N ALA A 653 -1.82 -16.93 7.63
CA ALA A 653 -0.93 -17.64 6.70
C ALA A 653 0.51 -17.10 6.74
N TRP A 654 1.48 -17.98 6.45
CA TRP A 654 2.80 -17.54 5.99
C TRP A 654 2.67 -17.11 4.52
N ARG A 655 3.13 -15.90 4.17
CA ARG A 655 2.99 -15.37 2.81
C ARG A 655 4.28 -14.78 2.28
N VAL A 656 4.60 -15.07 1.02
CA VAL A 656 5.51 -14.24 0.24
C VAL A 656 4.78 -12.94 -0.09
N VAL A 657 5.34 -11.82 0.36
CA VAL A 657 4.83 -10.47 0.13
C VAL A 657 5.37 -9.91 -1.18
N GLU A 658 6.65 -10.19 -1.47
CA GLU A 658 7.38 -9.61 -2.59
C GLU A 658 8.55 -10.51 -3.00
N GLN A 659 8.79 -10.66 -4.30
CA GLN A 659 10.03 -11.23 -4.84
C GLN A 659 10.56 -10.36 -5.99
N SER A 660 11.84 -10.05 -5.93
CA SER A 660 12.57 -9.22 -6.90
C SER A 660 13.89 -9.88 -7.33
N GLY A 661 14.36 -9.52 -8.53
CA GLY A 661 15.54 -10.12 -9.15
C GLY A 661 15.26 -11.44 -9.89
N ASP A 662 16.30 -11.98 -10.52
CA ASP A 662 16.21 -13.07 -11.50
C ASP A 662 16.59 -14.47 -10.96
N ALA A 663 17.07 -14.60 -9.72
CA ALA A 663 17.54 -15.88 -9.14
C ALA A 663 16.49 -17.01 -9.27
N PRO A 664 16.79 -18.10 -10.00
CA PRO A 664 15.85 -19.20 -10.26
C PRO A 664 15.19 -19.78 -9.01
N LEU A 665 15.96 -20.04 -7.95
CA LEU A 665 15.48 -20.60 -6.68
C LEU A 665 14.41 -19.71 -6.01
N LEU A 666 14.67 -18.42 -5.84
CA LEU A 666 13.71 -17.49 -5.20
C LEU A 666 12.47 -17.28 -6.07
N ARG A 667 12.64 -17.23 -7.40
CA ARG A 667 11.52 -17.17 -8.34
C ARG A 667 10.63 -18.40 -8.24
N LEU A 668 11.21 -19.60 -8.25
CA LEU A 668 10.46 -20.86 -8.09
C LEU A 668 9.75 -20.94 -6.73
N TRP A 669 10.34 -20.42 -5.65
CA TRP A 669 9.67 -20.31 -4.36
C TRP A 669 8.42 -19.43 -4.43
N ALA A 670 8.55 -18.21 -4.96
CA ALA A 670 7.42 -17.29 -5.11
C ALA A 670 6.32 -17.83 -6.05
N HIS A 671 6.64 -18.74 -6.97
CA HIS A 671 5.65 -19.41 -7.83
C HIS A 671 5.08 -20.70 -7.21
N GLY A 672 5.83 -21.38 -6.33
CA GLY A 672 5.47 -22.68 -5.76
C GLY A 672 4.73 -22.62 -4.43
N ALA A 673 4.96 -21.57 -3.63
CA ALA A 673 4.28 -21.35 -2.35
C ALA A 673 4.14 -19.84 -2.04
N PRO A 674 3.33 -19.09 -2.81
CA PRO A 674 3.13 -17.64 -2.59
C PRO A 674 2.39 -17.31 -1.28
N SER A 675 1.51 -18.21 -0.83
CA SER A 675 0.90 -18.25 0.50
C SER A 675 0.78 -19.70 0.95
N VAL A 676 0.94 -19.95 2.24
CA VAL A 676 0.70 -21.23 2.90
C VAL A 676 -0.17 -20.97 4.15
N PRO A 677 -1.46 -21.37 4.14
CA PRO A 677 -2.36 -21.16 5.27
C PRO A 677 -1.87 -21.88 6.53
N TYR A 678 -2.20 -21.37 7.72
CA TYR A 678 -1.99 -22.13 8.95
C TYR A 678 -3.04 -23.23 9.15
N ALA A 679 -4.21 -23.12 8.51
CA ALA A 679 -5.26 -24.14 8.53
C ALA A 679 -5.00 -25.34 7.58
N VAL A 680 -3.77 -25.53 7.10
CA VAL A 680 -3.45 -26.57 6.12
C VAL A 680 -3.54 -27.98 6.70
N GLU A 681 -4.37 -28.80 6.06
CA GLU A 681 -4.44 -30.26 6.21
C GLU A 681 -4.25 -30.95 4.85
N VAL A 682 -4.08 -32.27 4.84
CA VAL A 682 -3.83 -33.03 3.60
C VAL A 682 -5.06 -32.99 2.69
N GLY A 683 -4.86 -32.62 1.42
CA GLY A 683 -5.94 -32.43 0.46
C GLY A 683 -6.48 -31.00 0.38
N LEU A 684 -6.21 -30.13 1.37
CA LEU A 684 -6.61 -28.73 1.31
C LEU A 684 -5.99 -28.04 0.09
N ALA A 685 -6.81 -27.37 -0.69
CA ALA A 685 -6.45 -26.60 -1.87
C ALA A 685 -6.75 -25.12 -1.70
N TRP A 686 -6.06 -24.27 -2.45
CA TRP A 686 -6.32 -22.83 -2.50
C TRP A 686 -5.88 -22.21 -3.81
N THR A 687 -6.31 -20.96 -4.05
CA THR A 687 -5.74 -20.09 -5.07
C THR A 687 -5.08 -18.87 -4.44
N ASP A 688 -4.02 -18.39 -5.09
CA ASP A 688 -3.30 -17.16 -4.72
C ASP A 688 -2.62 -16.58 -5.98
N ILE A 689 -2.05 -15.38 -5.87
CA ILE A 689 -1.36 -14.67 -6.95
C ILE A 689 0.15 -14.72 -6.71
N VAL A 690 0.91 -14.94 -7.77
CA VAL A 690 2.38 -14.97 -7.73
C VAL A 690 2.91 -13.55 -7.42
N PRO A 691 3.57 -13.32 -6.26
CA PRO A 691 4.05 -12.00 -5.83
C PRO A 691 5.44 -11.66 -6.40
N ALA A 692 5.76 -12.18 -7.59
CA ALA A 692 7.04 -11.99 -8.26
C ALA A 692 6.96 -10.81 -9.24
N ILE A 693 7.81 -9.81 -9.05
CA ILE A 693 7.96 -8.71 -10.01
C ILE A 693 8.63 -9.30 -11.29
N PRO A 694 8.06 -9.10 -12.49
CA PRO A 694 8.66 -9.60 -13.72
C PRO A 694 10.08 -9.04 -13.90
N ALA A 695 11.03 -9.87 -14.32
CA ALA A 695 12.45 -9.55 -14.35
C ALA A 695 13.04 -9.61 -15.78
N GLY A 696 14.33 -9.31 -15.92
CA GLY A 696 15.00 -9.06 -17.21
C GLY A 696 14.28 -8.03 -18.12
N LEU A 697 14.46 -8.17 -19.45
CA LEU A 697 13.84 -7.30 -20.46
C LEU A 697 12.31 -7.28 -20.39
N MET A 698 11.68 -8.36 -19.93
CA MET A 698 10.23 -8.46 -19.81
C MET A 698 9.66 -7.65 -18.63
N ARG A 699 10.49 -7.20 -17.68
CA ARG A 699 10.12 -6.19 -16.66
C ARG A 699 9.58 -4.93 -17.33
N TRP A 700 10.30 -4.41 -18.32
CA TRP A 700 9.96 -3.18 -19.03
C TRP A 700 8.61 -3.29 -19.74
N VAL A 701 8.39 -4.36 -20.52
CA VAL A 701 7.15 -4.55 -21.28
C VAL A 701 5.96 -4.78 -20.33
N THR A 702 6.11 -5.67 -19.35
CA THR A 702 5.00 -6.05 -18.47
C THR A 702 4.61 -4.93 -17.51
N LEU A 703 5.56 -4.20 -16.91
CA LEU A 703 5.23 -3.07 -16.03
C LEU A 703 4.68 -1.87 -16.82
N THR A 704 5.14 -1.60 -18.05
CA THR A 704 4.59 -0.49 -18.86
C THR A 704 3.15 -0.74 -19.28
N LEU A 705 2.82 -1.98 -19.69
CA LEU A 705 1.49 -2.33 -20.20
C LEU A 705 0.54 -2.87 -19.12
N GLY A 706 1.05 -3.28 -17.96
CA GLY A 706 0.31 -3.83 -16.84
C GLY A 706 -0.90 -2.98 -16.39
N PRO A 707 -0.71 -1.67 -16.11
CA PRO A 707 -1.80 -0.74 -15.77
C PRO A 707 -2.94 -0.65 -16.78
N TYR A 708 -2.70 -1.13 -18.00
CA TYR A 708 -3.60 -1.06 -19.15
C TYR A 708 -4.03 -2.46 -19.65
N ARG A 709 -3.83 -3.52 -18.85
CA ARG A 709 -4.18 -4.92 -19.18
C ARG A 709 -5.25 -5.49 -18.24
N LEU A 710 -6.23 -6.20 -18.81
CA LEU A 710 -7.35 -6.80 -18.07
C LEU A 710 -6.93 -7.97 -17.15
N ARG A 711 -5.89 -8.73 -17.51
CA ARG A 711 -5.34 -9.85 -16.70
C ARG A 711 -3.81 -9.85 -16.77
N PRO A 712 -3.11 -9.08 -15.91
CA PRO A 712 -1.66 -8.96 -15.96
C PRO A 712 -0.89 -9.94 -15.04
N PHE A 713 -1.57 -10.67 -14.15
CA PHE A 713 -0.97 -11.57 -13.16
C PHE A 713 -1.13 -13.05 -13.51
N THR A 714 -0.19 -13.87 -13.04
CA THR A 714 -0.31 -15.33 -12.97
C THR A 714 -0.79 -15.76 -11.58
N TYR A 715 -1.73 -16.70 -11.55
CA TYR A 715 -2.30 -17.29 -10.35
C TYR A 715 -1.68 -18.68 -10.10
N THR A 716 -1.66 -19.09 -8.85
CA THR A 716 -1.32 -20.44 -8.40
C THR A 716 -2.59 -21.19 -8.02
N ARG A 717 -2.63 -22.50 -8.33
CA ARG A 717 -3.51 -23.48 -7.71
C ARG A 717 -2.64 -24.40 -6.86
N SER A 718 -2.68 -24.20 -5.54
CA SER A 718 -1.88 -24.94 -4.57
C SER A 718 -2.73 -26.00 -3.87
N VAL A 719 -2.11 -27.14 -3.53
CA VAL A 719 -2.74 -28.28 -2.84
C VAL A 719 -1.72 -28.86 -1.85
N CYS A 720 -2.13 -29.04 -0.60
CA CYS A 720 -1.35 -29.78 0.38
C CYS A 720 -1.35 -31.28 0.07
N ARG A 721 -0.16 -31.87 -0.13
CA ARG A 721 0.02 -33.32 -0.34
C ARG A 721 0.42 -34.05 0.93
N MET A 722 1.01 -33.36 1.91
CA MET A 722 1.52 -33.98 3.13
C MET A 722 1.62 -32.94 4.24
N ALA A 723 1.08 -33.23 5.43
CA ALA A 723 1.25 -32.43 6.63
C ALA A 723 1.35 -33.37 7.84
N TYR A 724 2.58 -33.65 8.29
CA TYR A 724 2.84 -34.50 9.46
C TYR A 724 3.20 -33.67 10.70
N GLY A 725 2.77 -34.15 11.88
CA GLY A 725 3.04 -33.50 13.16
C GLY A 725 2.94 -34.44 14.37
N ARG A 726 3.48 -35.67 14.26
CA ARG A 726 3.50 -36.67 15.37
C ARG A 726 4.77 -37.54 15.46
N ARG A 727 5.76 -37.37 14.58
CA ARG A 727 7.06 -38.08 14.60
C ARG A 727 8.15 -37.18 14.03
N ALA A 728 9.43 -37.48 14.30
CA ALA A 728 10.62 -36.64 14.10
C ALA A 728 11.01 -36.28 12.64
N THR A 729 10.05 -36.24 11.72
CA THR A 729 10.17 -35.73 10.35
C THR A 729 8.97 -34.81 10.08
N ASP A 730 8.87 -33.72 10.85
CA ASP A 730 7.82 -32.68 10.74
C ASP A 730 7.95 -31.96 9.38
N ARG A 731 7.37 -32.56 8.32
CA ARG A 731 7.39 -32.02 6.96
C ARG A 731 6.00 -31.66 6.45
N LEU A 732 5.94 -30.49 5.83
CA LEU A 732 4.79 -29.97 5.08
C LEU A 732 5.16 -29.94 3.59
N VAL A 733 4.32 -30.50 2.71
CA VAL A 733 4.55 -30.52 1.26
C VAL A 733 3.36 -29.90 0.53
N VAL A 734 3.64 -28.79 -0.16
CA VAL A 734 2.69 -28.05 -1.00
C VAL A 734 3.02 -28.31 -2.46
N GLU A 735 2.01 -28.72 -3.23
CA GLU A 735 2.08 -28.93 -4.68
C GLU A 735 1.30 -27.83 -5.39
N THR A 736 1.90 -27.18 -6.38
CA THR A 736 1.33 -25.99 -7.02
C THR A 736 1.43 -26.07 -8.54
N ALA A 737 0.31 -25.77 -9.21
CA ALA A 737 0.21 -25.53 -10.64
C ALA A 737 -0.03 -24.03 -10.92
N LEU A 738 0.29 -23.56 -12.14
CA LEU A 738 0.19 -22.16 -12.53
C LEU A 738 -0.92 -21.94 -13.59
N ALA A 739 -1.67 -20.84 -13.47
CA ALA A 739 -2.75 -20.49 -14.40
C ALA A 739 -2.85 -18.95 -14.60
N PRO A 740 -2.87 -18.43 -15.84
CA PRO A 740 -2.47 -19.11 -17.07
C PRO A 740 -0.96 -19.42 -17.06
N ARG A 741 -0.56 -20.56 -17.64
CA ARG A 741 0.85 -20.96 -17.74
C ARG A 741 1.43 -20.67 -19.13
N PRO A 742 2.34 -19.69 -19.27
CA PRO A 742 3.18 -19.61 -20.47
C PRO A 742 4.25 -20.73 -20.44
N PRO A 743 4.71 -21.27 -21.60
CA PRO A 743 5.67 -22.39 -21.64
C PRO A 743 7.04 -22.14 -20.99
N SER A 744 7.36 -20.88 -20.68
CA SER A 744 8.57 -20.50 -19.93
C SER A 744 8.46 -20.75 -18.42
N LEU A 745 7.27 -21.01 -17.89
CA LEU A 745 7.01 -21.32 -16.48
C LEU A 745 6.74 -22.82 -16.27
N PRO A 746 7.10 -23.36 -15.10
CA PRO A 746 6.94 -24.79 -14.81
C PRO A 746 5.47 -25.22 -14.84
N SER A 747 5.22 -26.45 -15.27
CA SER A 747 3.89 -27.09 -15.25
C SER A 747 3.44 -27.44 -13.83
N LYS A 748 4.39 -27.76 -12.96
CA LYS A 748 4.18 -28.16 -11.57
C LYS A 748 5.40 -27.77 -10.72
N ILE A 749 5.16 -27.26 -9.51
CA ILE A 749 6.17 -27.01 -8.49
C ILE A 749 5.76 -27.73 -7.20
N THR A 750 6.70 -28.37 -6.52
CA THR A 750 6.51 -29.00 -5.21
C THR A 750 7.48 -28.38 -4.22
N CYS A 751 6.95 -27.71 -3.18
CA CYS A 751 7.72 -27.09 -2.10
C CYS A 751 7.62 -27.95 -0.83
N SER A 752 8.75 -28.31 -0.23
CA SER A 752 8.80 -28.99 1.07
C SER A 752 9.36 -28.08 2.15
N PHE A 753 8.66 -27.98 3.27
CA PHE A 753 9.05 -27.22 4.45
C PHE A 753 9.33 -28.16 5.64
N ASP A 754 10.21 -27.70 6.53
CA ASP A 754 10.72 -28.38 7.72
C ASP A 754 10.84 -27.37 8.87
N LYS A 755 10.83 -27.88 10.10
CA LYS A 755 10.91 -27.08 11.33
C LYS A 755 12.31 -26.47 11.48
N ALA A 756 12.39 -25.28 12.08
CA ALA A 756 13.57 -24.41 12.22
C ALA A 756 14.20 -23.88 10.91
N ARG A 757 14.27 -24.71 9.85
CA ARG A 757 14.88 -24.39 8.55
C ARG A 757 13.92 -23.71 7.55
N GLY A 758 12.60 -23.84 7.74
CA GLY A 758 11.62 -23.33 6.79
C GLY A 758 11.59 -24.19 5.52
N LEU A 759 11.63 -23.57 4.34
CA LEU A 759 11.69 -24.29 3.07
C LEU A 759 13.02 -25.06 2.95
N VAL A 760 12.97 -26.36 2.68
CA VAL A 760 14.17 -27.23 2.54
C VAL A 760 14.32 -27.93 1.18
N GLN A 761 13.26 -27.95 0.36
CA GLN A 761 13.32 -28.53 -0.98
C GLN A 761 12.32 -27.86 -1.93
N ILE A 762 12.73 -27.58 -3.16
CA ILE A 762 11.85 -27.24 -4.28
C ILE A 762 12.13 -28.20 -5.43
N GLU A 763 11.08 -28.75 -6.03
CA GLU A 763 11.15 -29.48 -7.29
C GLU A 763 10.20 -28.84 -8.30
N ALA A 764 10.68 -28.54 -9.51
CA ALA A 764 9.89 -27.89 -10.55
C ALA A 764 10.03 -28.63 -11.89
N ALA A 765 8.89 -28.97 -12.48
CA ALA A 765 8.79 -29.66 -13.77
C ALA A 765 8.44 -28.68 -14.90
N PHE A 766 9.07 -28.87 -16.05
CA PHE A 766 8.87 -28.11 -17.28
C PHE A 766 8.62 -29.09 -18.44
N ASP A 767 8.14 -28.57 -19.57
CA ASP A 767 7.74 -29.39 -20.73
C ASP A 767 8.92 -30.13 -21.39
N SER A 768 10.15 -29.72 -21.09
CA SER A 768 11.40 -30.26 -21.65
C SER A 768 12.43 -30.70 -20.59
N GLY A 769 12.08 -30.73 -19.30
CA GLY A 769 13.01 -31.09 -18.23
C GLY A 769 12.49 -30.78 -16.82
N SER A 770 13.31 -31.01 -15.80
CA SER A 770 13.00 -30.69 -14.41
C SER A 770 14.23 -30.18 -13.65
N VAL A 771 13.98 -29.50 -12.53
CA VAL A 771 15.02 -29.05 -11.60
C VAL A 771 14.61 -29.32 -10.16
N ARG A 772 15.55 -29.79 -9.34
CA ARG A 772 15.38 -29.93 -7.89
C ARG A 772 16.47 -29.13 -7.17
N TYR A 773 16.02 -28.28 -6.24
CA TYR A 773 16.85 -27.59 -5.28
C TYR A 773 16.67 -28.26 -3.92
N SER A 774 17.76 -28.73 -3.33
CA SER A 774 17.76 -29.41 -2.03
C SER A 774 18.67 -28.66 -1.07
N MET A 775 18.21 -28.32 0.13
CA MET A 775 19.04 -27.70 1.16
C MET A 775 20.05 -28.72 1.71
N LEU A 776 21.32 -28.54 1.40
CA LEU A 776 22.44 -29.39 1.82
C LEU A 776 22.84 -29.10 3.27
N SER A 777 22.91 -27.82 3.64
CA SER A 777 23.24 -27.38 4.99
C SER A 777 22.53 -26.07 5.34
N PHE A 778 22.37 -25.84 6.64
CA PHE A 778 21.87 -24.61 7.20
C PHE A 778 22.70 -24.24 8.43
N THR A 779 23.27 -23.05 8.43
CA THR A 779 23.99 -22.47 9.56
C THR A 779 23.10 -21.37 10.15
N PRO A 780 22.53 -21.55 11.36
CA PRO A 780 21.80 -20.47 12.03
C PRO A 780 22.70 -19.24 12.19
N GLY A 781 22.11 -18.05 12.07
CA GLY A 781 22.80 -16.82 12.46
C GLY A 781 23.10 -16.85 13.96
N ALA A 782 24.17 -16.17 14.37
CA ALA A 782 24.33 -15.85 15.79
C ALA A 782 23.10 -15.03 16.23
N GLY A 783 22.44 -15.47 17.30
CA GLY A 783 21.21 -14.84 17.78
C GLY A 783 21.44 -13.40 18.25
N PHE A 784 20.41 -12.58 18.07
CA PHE A 784 20.26 -11.30 18.78
C PHE A 784 19.97 -11.55 20.27
#